data_AF-A0A9E6ADI5-F1
#
_entry.id   AF-A0A9E6ADI5-F1
#
_cell.length_a   1.000
_cell.length_b   1.000
_cell.length_c   1.000
_cell.angle_alpha   90.00
_cell.angle_beta   90.00
_cell.angle_gamma   90.00
#
_symmetry.space_group_name_H-M   'P 1'
#
loop_
_entity.id
_entity.type
_entity.pdbx_description
1 polymer ?
#
loop_
_entity_poly.entity_id
_entity_poly.type
_entity_poly.pdbx_seq_one_letter_code
_entity_poly.pdbx_strand_id
1 'polypeptide(L)'
;MKLSAESETLHRAVQRFAERLPQSGEFEELALRISRFQKQWGKPARCLLDFSDPAASAIPTEVFRLSRVAVHSPGEDIARFLTSGTNSEWSGCHPLRSLDSYRRLSTAFGRRALLGVGVSHVCVVALAPDPGESGTSSLAAMMRFFMEDFPRQGMRSLWPPHPWMVDEHGQIRLEDLRQQLRQAQAQNATLLILSTSLAFATLLDQLGGRSLPSADTRLMLTGGSKGRHSFVSPEEQRARAAAALQIPLERVVYEYGMTELSAQLYEGYELFPKLAKAGLYFEPPWLRVIPVDPITHRAVADGSPGLGLFIDLSNVDSALAVLSQDVVVRKGQGIRLLGRAPGSALRGCSLAQEALLDRRPLPRALPSTARLPALATDELPAVETDQFAARKRRVGRLIEIARRVTDPGALGAGQLRQSLVEETGLSALGVEAALKWSLELHPEPADIESLCRSVPSSERAHVLLSANVFVGALRAIALGLASSEKLFVRASRRCSVLATALSCAAGDLFELVTELTPTAGEHLWAYGSDETMSELVGVLPPGVRLHAHGAGVGAAYVELESVSDIDELCRALAIDTALFDQRGCASLRLVLLSGEAGRDEFCDKLTESLIVAEASLPGGSLKEAELAAVAWYSKSLRSSGSWRGAGSGSVAVLDPDALVIPPVGRHIAVLPVVDVSRALRTMSDWLTTLAVAAPEAVRTSLNAEFPRLRMAAPGHMQRPALDGPLDRRVPLGGELVPSAKHS
;
A
#
# COMPACT_ATOMS: atom_id res chain seq x y z
N MET A 1 11.68 36.17 -10.53
CA MET A 1 10.76 37.27 -10.90
C MET A 1 9.79 36.89 -12.02
N LYS A 2 10.25 36.39 -13.19
CA LYS A 2 9.36 36.01 -14.32
C LYS A 2 8.37 34.88 -13.97
N LEU A 3 8.82 33.81 -13.30
CA LEU A 3 7.97 32.69 -12.86
C LEU A 3 6.84 33.15 -11.93
N SER A 4 7.16 33.91 -10.87
CA SER A 4 6.15 34.40 -9.91
C SER A 4 5.06 35.23 -10.58
N ALA A 5 5.44 36.15 -11.47
CA ALA A 5 4.49 37.02 -12.16
C ALA A 5 3.55 36.25 -13.11
N GLU A 6 4.07 35.25 -13.81
CA GLU A 6 3.27 34.38 -14.69
C GLU A 6 2.32 33.49 -13.87
N SER A 7 2.82 32.88 -12.79
CA SER A 7 2.01 32.09 -11.85
C SER A 7 0.89 32.92 -11.22
N GLU A 8 1.18 34.13 -10.71
CA GLU A 8 0.18 35.05 -10.15
C GLU A 8 -0.89 35.45 -11.17
N THR A 9 -0.51 35.57 -12.44
CA THR A 9 -1.45 35.86 -13.53
C THR A 9 -2.38 34.68 -13.79
N LEU A 10 -1.87 33.46 -13.76
CA LEU A 10 -2.67 32.24 -13.90
C LEU A 10 -3.59 32.03 -12.69
N HIS A 11 -3.10 32.18 -11.47
CA HIS A 11 -3.93 32.14 -10.25
C HIS A 11 -5.09 33.13 -10.32
N ARG A 12 -4.83 34.39 -10.70
CA ARG A 12 -5.90 35.40 -10.90
C ARG A 12 -6.88 35.01 -12.01
N ALA A 13 -6.41 34.37 -13.08
CA ALA A 13 -7.29 33.91 -14.15
C ALA A 13 -8.24 32.80 -13.66
N VAL A 14 -7.74 31.82 -12.91
CA VAL A 14 -8.53 30.75 -12.30
C VAL A 14 -9.55 31.31 -11.31
N GLN A 15 -9.13 32.26 -10.48
CA GLN A 15 -10.00 32.95 -9.54
C GLN A 15 -11.16 33.68 -10.22
N ARG A 16 -10.89 34.41 -11.32
CA ARG A 16 -11.95 35.07 -12.10
C ARG A 16 -12.86 34.08 -12.82
N PHE A 17 -12.30 32.97 -13.30
CA PHE A 17 -13.06 31.89 -13.92
C PHE A 17 -14.06 31.28 -12.92
N ALA A 18 -13.65 31.10 -11.67
CA ALA A 18 -14.48 30.55 -10.60
C ALA A 18 -15.66 31.46 -10.17
N GLU A 19 -15.58 32.77 -10.40
CA GLU A 19 -16.59 33.74 -9.96
C GLU A 19 -17.79 33.89 -10.90
N ARG A 20 -17.72 33.29 -12.09
CA ARG A 20 -18.73 33.47 -13.14
C ARG A 20 -19.17 32.14 -13.72
N LEU A 21 -20.26 32.17 -14.49
CA LEU A 21 -20.64 31.02 -15.30
C LEU A 21 -19.60 30.85 -16.42
N PRO A 22 -18.97 29.66 -16.52
CA PRO A 22 -17.99 29.40 -17.57
C PRO A 22 -18.67 29.29 -18.93
N GLN A 23 -18.04 29.84 -19.96
CA GLN A 23 -18.43 29.64 -21.35
C GLN A 23 -17.81 28.34 -21.89
N SER A 24 -18.41 27.78 -22.94
CA SER A 24 -17.90 26.56 -23.57
C SER A 24 -16.46 26.76 -24.05
N GLY A 25 -15.54 25.83 -23.71
CA GLY A 25 -14.14 25.86 -24.14
C GLY A 25 -13.17 26.64 -23.23
N GLU A 26 -13.68 27.48 -22.31
CA GLU A 26 -12.82 28.30 -21.43
C GLU A 26 -12.01 27.47 -20.43
N PHE A 27 -12.58 26.35 -19.97
CA PHE A 27 -11.88 25.43 -19.06
C PHE A 27 -10.64 24.85 -19.75
N GLU A 28 -10.84 24.35 -20.98
CA GLU A 28 -9.80 23.72 -21.80
C GLU A 28 -8.70 24.73 -22.16
N GLU A 29 -9.07 25.96 -22.53
CA GLU A 29 -8.10 27.03 -22.82
C GLU A 29 -7.23 27.35 -21.61
N LEU A 30 -7.84 27.52 -20.43
CA LEU A 30 -7.11 27.84 -19.21
C LEU A 30 -6.25 26.67 -18.74
N ALA A 31 -6.73 25.44 -18.84
CA ALA A 31 -5.97 24.22 -18.58
C ALA A 31 -4.73 24.13 -19.50
N LEU A 32 -4.86 24.39 -20.79
CA LEU A 32 -3.73 24.39 -21.73
C LEU A 32 -2.70 25.48 -21.38
N ARG A 33 -3.15 26.66 -20.95
CA ARG A 33 -2.26 27.74 -20.49
C ARG A 33 -1.48 27.32 -19.24
N ILE A 34 -2.16 26.75 -18.24
CA ILE A 34 -1.51 26.23 -17.03
C ILE A 34 -0.54 25.11 -17.38
N SER A 35 -0.93 24.18 -18.25
CA SER A 35 -0.07 23.07 -18.65
C SER A 35 1.20 23.54 -19.38
N ARG A 36 1.13 24.58 -20.23
CA ARG A 36 2.32 25.18 -20.86
C ARG A 36 3.26 25.78 -19.81
N PHE A 37 2.70 26.51 -18.84
CA PHE A 37 3.46 27.06 -17.73
C PHE A 37 4.15 25.96 -16.90
N GLN A 38 3.42 24.92 -16.53
CA GLN A 38 3.95 23.77 -15.79
C GLN A 38 5.03 23.02 -16.57
N LYS A 39 4.87 22.83 -17.88
CA LYS A 39 5.92 22.21 -18.71
C LYS A 39 7.19 23.05 -18.78
N GLN A 40 7.04 24.37 -18.81
CA GLN A 40 8.18 25.28 -18.91
C GLN A 40 9.01 25.31 -17.61
N TRP A 41 8.36 25.19 -16.46
CA TRP A 41 9.00 25.46 -15.16
C TRP A 41 9.00 24.29 -14.17
N GLY A 42 8.17 23.26 -14.38
CA GLY A 42 7.91 22.19 -13.43
C GLY A 42 8.67 20.89 -13.69
N LYS A 43 9.05 20.22 -12.60
CA LYS A 43 9.32 18.78 -12.55
C LYS A 43 8.32 18.19 -11.54
N PRO A 44 7.71 17.02 -11.77
CA PRO A 44 7.79 16.12 -12.92
C PRO A 44 6.86 16.46 -14.10
N ALA A 45 6.30 17.68 -14.20
CA ALA A 45 5.39 18.08 -15.29
C ALA A 45 6.09 18.14 -16.67
N ARG A 46 6.42 16.97 -17.24
CA ARG A 46 7.24 16.83 -18.46
C ARG A 46 6.44 16.91 -19.77
N CYS A 47 5.11 16.78 -19.70
CA CYS A 47 4.23 16.69 -20.88
C CYS A 47 3.13 17.76 -20.88
N LEU A 48 2.79 18.28 -22.07
CA LEU A 48 1.63 19.15 -22.24
C LEU A 48 0.35 18.32 -22.09
N LEU A 49 -0.70 18.91 -21.51
CA LEU A 49 -2.03 18.31 -21.43
C LEU A 49 -2.61 18.18 -22.84
N ASP A 50 -3.01 16.96 -23.18
CA ASP A 50 -3.79 16.65 -24.38
C ASP A 50 -5.19 16.25 -23.91
N PHE A 51 -6.24 16.96 -24.33
CA PHE A 51 -7.61 16.62 -23.93
C PHE A 51 -8.14 15.35 -24.61
N SER A 52 -7.51 14.87 -25.68
CA SER A 52 -7.84 13.59 -26.30
C SER A 52 -7.25 12.39 -25.54
N ASP A 53 -6.18 12.62 -24.77
CA ASP A 53 -5.59 11.66 -23.84
C ASP A 53 -5.08 12.38 -22.58
N PRO A 54 -5.99 12.87 -21.72
CA PRO A 54 -5.59 13.69 -20.57
C PRO A 54 -4.81 12.86 -19.55
N ALA A 55 -4.97 11.54 -19.60
CA ALA A 55 -4.22 10.65 -18.75
C ALA A 55 -2.74 10.64 -19.10
N ALA A 56 -2.32 10.76 -20.36
CA ALA A 56 -0.91 10.81 -20.74
C ALA A 56 -0.11 11.86 -19.96
N SER A 57 -0.74 13.00 -19.64
CA SER A 57 -0.13 14.11 -18.91
C SER A 57 -0.41 14.11 -17.40
N ALA A 58 -1.19 13.14 -16.94
CA ALA A 58 -1.57 13.02 -15.54
C ALA A 58 -0.43 12.48 -14.67
N ILE A 59 -0.30 13.06 -13.49
CA ILE A 59 0.68 12.67 -12.47
C ILE A 59 -0.02 11.78 -11.45
N PRO A 60 0.38 10.51 -11.30
CA PRO A 60 -0.15 9.65 -10.25
C PRO A 60 0.07 10.24 -8.86
N THR A 61 -0.89 10.07 -7.95
CA THR A 61 -0.76 10.54 -6.55
C THR A 61 0.49 10.00 -5.85
N GLU A 62 0.97 8.82 -6.24
CA GLU A 62 2.19 8.24 -5.69
C GLU A 62 3.44 9.09 -5.98
N VAL A 63 3.47 9.85 -7.08
CA VAL A 63 4.61 10.68 -7.46
C VAL A 63 4.87 11.79 -6.45
N PHE A 64 3.85 12.25 -5.72
CA PHE A 64 3.99 13.22 -4.62
C PHE A 64 4.77 12.67 -3.42
N ARG A 65 4.95 11.35 -3.35
CA ARG A 65 5.84 10.67 -2.40
C ARG A 65 7.22 10.38 -2.98
N LEU A 66 7.29 10.16 -4.30
CA LEU A 66 8.54 9.78 -4.98
C LEU A 66 9.40 10.96 -5.41
N SER A 67 8.80 12.14 -5.54
CA SER A 67 9.47 13.34 -6.02
C SER A 67 8.72 14.59 -5.58
N ARG A 68 9.41 15.73 -5.58
CA ARG A 68 8.76 17.03 -5.37
C ARG A 68 7.93 17.41 -6.59
N VAL A 69 6.61 17.55 -6.42
CA VAL A 69 5.68 17.99 -7.47
C VAL A 69 5.37 19.47 -7.32
N ALA A 70 6.22 20.32 -7.90
CA ALA A 70 6.09 21.77 -7.86
C ALA A 70 6.81 22.46 -9.04
N VAL A 71 6.33 23.63 -9.43
CA VAL A 71 7.04 24.52 -10.39
C VAL A 71 8.03 25.47 -9.72
N HIS A 72 7.89 25.69 -8.41
CA HIS A 72 8.68 26.62 -7.62
C HIS A 72 9.73 25.90 -6.76
N SER A 73 10.77 26.65 -6.37
CA SER A 73 11.85 26.10 -5.56
C SER A 73 11.38 25.77 -4.13
N PRO A 74 12.00 24.80 -3.42
CA PRO A 74 11.62 24.48 -2.03
C PRO A 74 11.71 25.68 -1.07
N GLY A 75 12.57 26.66 -1.35
CA GLY A 75 12.70 27.88 -0.54
C GLY A 75 11.49 28.83 -0.63
N GLU A 76 10.59 28.59 -1.57
CA GLU A 76 9.36 29.37 -1.77
C GLU A 76 8.12 28.65 -1.19
N ASP A 77 8.30 27.50 -0.53
CA ASP A 77 7.21 26.76 0.12
C ASP A 77 6.66 27.57 1.29
N ILE A 78 5.44 28.11 1.16
CA ILE A 78 4.75 28.73 2.29
C ILE A 78 3.92 27.72 3.09
N ALA A 79 3.57 26.60 2.46
CA ALA A 79 2.85 25.49 3.08
C ALA A 79 3.28 24.16 2.45
N ARG A 80 3.28 23.10 3.26
CA ARG A 80 3.54 21.72 2.83
C ARG A 80 2.48 20.82 3.41
N PHE A 81 1.56 20.35 2.57
CA PHE A 81 0.52 19.42 3.00
C PHE A 81 0.99 17.99 2.83
N LEU A 82 0.87 17.19 3.89
CA LEU A 82 1.30 15.81 3.92
C LEU A 82 0.11 14.87 3.80
N THR A 83 0.30 13.74 3.13
CA THR A 83 -0.73 12.69 3.04
C THR A 83 -0.89 11.98 4.39
N SER A 84 -2.11 11.91 4.92
CA SER A 84 -2.40 11.19 6.16
C SER A 84 -2.22 9.68 6.04
N GLY A 85 -1.74 9.02 7.11
CA GLY A 85 -1.60 7.56 7.19
C GLY A 85 -0.25 6.99 6.76
N THR A 86 0.82 7.79 6.82
CA THR A 86 2.17 7.37 6.45
C THR A 86 3.13 7.71 7.58
N ASN A 87 4.11 6.85 7.88
CA ASN A 87 5.25 7.22 8.72
C ASN A 87 5.83 8.52 8.15
N SER A 88 6.16 9.48 9.02
CA SER A 88 6.60 10.83 8.62
C SER A 88 7.78 10.84 7.64
N GLU A 89 8.53 9.75 7.55
CA GLU A 89 9.66 9.57 6.63
C GLU A 89 9.24 9.30 5.18
N TRP A 90 8.02 8.80 4.92
CA TRP A 90 7.59 8.37 3.58
C TRP A 90 6.21 8.92 3.17
N SER A 91 5.83 10.07 3.73
CA SER A 91 4.56 10.74 3.36
C SER A 91 4.65 11.43 2.00
N GLY A 92 3.58 11.36 1.21
CA GLY A 92 3.42 12.24 0.06
C GLY A 92 3.31 13.70 0.52
N CYS A 93 3.89 14.62 -0.26
CA CYS A 93 3.92 16.04 0.05
C CYS A 93 3.41 16.88 -1.13
N HIS A 94 2.44 17.77 -0.85
CA HIS A 94 1.99 18.80 -1.76
C HIS A 94 2.49 20.17 -1.27
N PRO A 95 3.59 20.68 -1.85
CA PRO A 95 4.11 22.01 -1.54
C PRO A 95 3.33 23.11 -2.25
N LEU A 96 3.06 24.21 -1.55
CA LEU A 96 2.38 25.38 -2.11
C LEU A 96 3.17 26.66 -1.86
N ARG A 97 3.30 27.46 -2.92
CA ARG A 97 3.87 28.82 -2.89
C ARG A 97 2.86 29.86 -2.42
N SER A 98 1.57 29.59 -2.57
CA SER A 98 0.47 30.45 -2.14
C SER A 98 -0.74 29.63 -1.71
N LEU A 99 -1.41 30.06 -0.64
CA LEU A 99 -2.69 29.51 -0.18
C LEU A 99 -3.88 30.33 -0.67
N ASP A 100 -3.65 31.44 -1.38
CA ASP A 100 -4.70 32.40 -1.74
C ASP A 100 -5.78 31.78 -2.64
N SER A 101 -5.38 31.10 -3.72
CA SER A 101 -6.34 30.39 -4.57
C SER A 101 -7.01 29.24 -3.85
N TYR A 102 -6.27 28.50 -3.01
CA TYR A 102 -6.85 27.39 -2.25
C TYR A 102 -7.93 27.89 -1.29
N ARG A 103 -7.63 28.91 -0.48
CA ARG A 103 -8.59 29.56 0.43
C ARG A 103 -9.79 30.12 -0.31
N ARG A 104 -9.57 30.93 -1.34
CA ARG A 104 -10.66 31.61 -2.07
C ARG A 104 -11.62 30.63 -2.72
N LEU A 105 -11.10 29.60 -3.39
CA LEU A 105 -11.89 28.64 -4.15
C LEU A 105 -12.61 27.64 -3.23
N SER A 106 -11.91 27.11 -2.22
CA SER A 106 -12.51 26.19 -1.24
C SER A 106 -13.63 26.88 -0.45
N THR A 107 -13.41 28.11 0.03
CA THR A 107 -14.42 28.91 0.74
C THR A 107 -15.63 29.19 -0.16
N ALA A 108 -15.41 29.61 -1.42
CA ALA A 108 -16.50 29.94 -2.32
C ALA A 108 -17.40 28.73 -2.64
N PHE A 109 -16.79 27.59 -3.00
CA PHE A 109 -17.55 26.40 -3.34
C PHE A 109 -18.15 25.72 -2.12
N GLY A 110 -17.36 25.58 -1.04
CA GLY A 110 -17.80 25.01 0.23
C GLY A 110 -18.97 25.77 0.83
N ARG A 111 -18.96 27.12 0.78
CA ARG A 111 -20.11 27.92 1.25
C ARG A 111 -21.37 27.56 0.46
N ARG A 112 -21.29 27.51 -0.87
CA ARG A 112 -22.45 27.19 -1.71
C ARG A 112 -22.95 25.76 -1.48
N ALA A 113 -22.03 24.80 -1.34
CA ALA A 113 -22.36 23.38 -1.18
C ALA A 113 -22.91 23.03 0.20
N LEU A 114 -22.40 23.68 1.26
CA LEU A 114 -22.78 23.38 2.63
C LEU A 114 -23.89 24.28 3.15
N LEU A 115 -24.02 25.51 2.66
CA LEU A 115 -24.90 26.55 3.23
C LEU A 115 -25.99 27.06 2.25
N GLY A 116 -25.84 26.83 0.95
CA GLY A 116 -26.75 27.37 -0.07
C GLY A 116 -26.71 28.91 -0.16
N VAL A 117 -27.73 29.51 -0.78
CA VAL A 117 -27.77 30.97 -1.10
C VAL A 117 -28.44 31.80 0.01
N GLY A 118 -29.14 31.19 0.96
CA GLY A 118 -29.96 31.89 1.97
C GLY A 118 -29.32 32.04 3.35
N VAL A 119 -28.27 31.29 3.67
CA VAL A 119 -27.70 31.27 5.02
C VAL A 119 -26.64 32.35 5.19
N SER A 120 -26.91 33.26 6.14
CA SER A 120 -26.09 34.46 6.35
C SER A 120 -25.46 34.56 7.75
N HIS A 121 -26.01 33.88 8.74
CA HIS A 121 -25.47 33.80 10.11
C HIS A 121 -25.03 32.36 10.36
N VAL A 122 -23.72 32.14 10.43
CA VAL A 122 -23.14 30.80 10.53
C VAL A 122 -22.16 30.80 11.68
N CYS A 123 -22.22 29.77 12.53
CA CYS A 123 -21.16 29.34 13.44
C CYS A 123 -20.47 28.10 12.86
N VAL A 124 -19.15 28.00 12.93
CA VAL A 124 -18.38 26.86 12.38
C VAL A 124 -17.50 26.27 13.48
N VAL A 125 -17.62 24.97 13.67
CA VAL A 125 -16.80 24.18 14.60
C VAL A 125 -16.25 22.96 13.88
N ALA A 126 -15.07 22.48 14.28
CA ALA A 126 -14.51 21.25 13.73
C ALA A 126 -14.37 20.19 14.82
N LEU A 127 -14.82 18.97 14.54
CA LEU A 127 -14.48 17.79 15.34
C LEU A 127 -13.11 17.28 14.90
N ALA A 128 -12.08 18.10 15.16
CA ALA A 128 -10.67 17.82 14.89
C ALA A 128 -9.81 18.53 15.94
N PRO A 129 -8.57 18.05 16.19
CA PRO A 129 -7.63 18.77 17.05
C PRO A 129 -7.18 20.06 16.36
N ASP A 130 -6.80 21.07 17.14
CA ASP A 130 -6.21 22.30 16.60
C ASP A 130 -4.87 21.96 15.93
N PRO A 131 -4.69 22.23 14.63
CA PRO A 131 -3.46 21.90 13.91
C PRO A 131 -2.30 22.88 14.22
N GLY A 132 -2.51 23.92 15.04
CA GLY A 132 -1.51 24.94 15.34
C GLY A 132 -1.14 25.81 14.13
N GLU A 133 -0.14 26.67 14.28
CA GLU A 133 0.31 27.59 13.22
C GLU A 133 1.02 26.87 12.06
N SER A 134 1.69 25.73 12.34
CA SER A 134 2.48 24.97 11.37
C SER A 134 1.77 23.71 10.84
N GLY A 135 0.45 23.78 10.65
CA GLY A 135 -0.35 22.63 10.24
C GLY A 135 0.03 22.06 8.87
N THR A 136 0.31 20.75 8.80
CA THR A 136 0.65 20.02 7.56
C THR A 136 -0.56 19.34 6.89
N SER A 137 -1.78 19.66 7.33
CA SER A 137 -3.03 19.05 6.83
C SER A 137 -3.81 20.02 5.95
N SER A 138 -4.00 19.69 4.67
CA SER A 138 -4.84 20.47 3.76
C SER A 138 -6.28 20.59 4.28
N LEU A 139 -6.83 19.49 4.81
CA LEU A 139 -8.17 19.48 5.40
C LEU A 139 -8.28 20.43 6.59
N ALA A 140 -7.27 20.45 7.47
CA ALA A 140 -7.28 21.33 8.63
C ALA A 140 -7.13 22.80 8.21
N ALA A 141 -6.33 23.09 7.18
CA ALA A 141 -6.26 24.42 6.57
C ALA A 141 -7.63 24.86 6.00
N MET A 142 -8.31 23.99 5.26
CA MET A 142 -9.66 24.26 4.73
C MET A 142 -10.68 24.52 5.86
N MET A 143 -10.69 23.69 6.90
CA MET A 143 -11.56 23.88 8.06
C MET A 143 -11.33 25.25 8.71
N ARG A 144 -10.07 25.66 8.86
CA ARG A 144 -9.71 27.00 9.35
C ARG A 144 -10.21 28.10 8.44
N PHE A 145 -10.07 27.98 7.12
CA PHE A 145 -10.61 28.96 6.18
C PHE A 145 -12.13 29.12 6.35
N PHE A 146 -12.87 28.03 6.52
CA PHE A 146 -14.32 28.10 6.74
C PHE A 146 -14.66 28.78 8.07
N MET A 147 -13.91 28.49 9.14
CA MET A 147 -14.06 29.18 10.43
C MET A 147 -13.80 30.68 10.33
N GLU A 148 -12.85 31.09 9.49
CA GLU A 148 -12.47 32.50 9.33
C GLU A 148 -13.39 33.28 8.39
N ASP A 149 -13.86 32.64 7.31
CA ASP A 149 -14.51 33.30 6.16
C ASP A 149 -16.03 33.13 6.11
N PHE A 150 -16.60 32.10 6.73
CA PHE A 150 -18.05 31.90 6.73
C PHE A 150 -18.82 32.85 7.68
N PRO A 151 -18.35 33.12 8.92
CA PRO A 151 -18.95 34.16 9.75
C PRO A 151 -18.93 35.54 9.08
N ARG A 152 -19.97 36.36 9.31
CA ARG A 152 -19.91 37.77 8.88
C ARG A 152 -18.89 38.54 9.71
N GLN A 153 -18.26 39.53 9.07
CA GLN A 153 -17.40 40.49 9.74
C GLN A 153 -18.14 41.19 10.88
N GLY A 154 -17.49 41.33 12.04
CA GLY A 154 -18.05 41.94 13.26
C GLY A 154 -18.76 40.98 14.23
N MET A 155 -19.06 39.74 13.83
CA MET A 155 -19.67 38.73 14.71
C MET A 155 -18.67 37.69 15.26
N ARG A 156 -17.36 37.88 15.05
CA ARG A 156 -16.32 36.97 15.57
C ARG A 156 -16.27 36.89 17.10
N SER A 157 -16.73 37.94 17.80
CA SER A 157 -16.86 37.94 19.26
C SER A 157 -17.96 37.00 19.79
N LEU A 158 -18.82 36.48 18.91
CA LEU A 158 -19.86 35.50 19.21
C LEU A 158 -19.39 34.05 18.99
N TRP A 159 -18.12 33.83 18.65
CA TRP A 159 -17.57 32.51 18.35
C TRP A 159 -17.06 31.79 19.60
N PRO A 160 -17.03 30.45 19.63
CA PRO A 160 -16.38 29.72 20.71
C PRO A 160 -14.93 30.19 20.91
N PRO A 161 -14.45 30.28 22.17
CA PRO A 161 -13.04 30.52 22.43
C PRO A 161 -12.14 29.43 21.81
N HIS A 162 -12.69 28.24 21.56
CA HIS A 162 -11.99 27.11 20.95
C HIS A 162 -12.87 26.41 19.90
N PRO A 163 -12.78 26.74 18.59
CA PRO A 163 -13.62 26.15 17.54
C PRO A 163 -13.23 24.70 17.16
N TRP A 164 -12.10 24.21 17.66
CA TRP A 164 -11.61 22.83 17.51
C TRP A 164 -12.09 21.97 18.69
N MET A 165 -12.94 20.99 18.44
CA MET A 165 -13.69 20.29 19.49
C MET A 165 -13.05 18.98 19.93
N VAL A 166 -11.79 18.73 19.58
CA VAL A 166 -11.06 17.52 20.01
C VAL A 166 -9.92 17.93 20.92
N ASP A 167 -9.79 17.26 22.06
CA ASP A 167 -8.69 17.47 22.99
C ASP A 167 -7.41 16.73 22.59
N GLU A 168 -6.36 16.89 23.38
CA GLU A 168 -5.06 16.25 23.20
C GLU A 168 -5.10 14.71 23.33
N HIS A 169 -6.18 14.15 23.88
CA HIS A 169 -6.42 12.71 24.01
C HIS A 169 -7.30 12.15 22.90
N GLY A 170 -7.69 12.97 21.91
CA GLY A 170 -8.55 12.55 20.80
C GLY A 170 -10.02 12.40 21.17
N GLN A 171 -10.45 12.91 22.33
CA GLN A 171 -11.84 12.90 22.78
C GLN A 171 -12.58 14.15 22.31
N ILE A 172 -13.89 14.01 22.01
CA ILE A 172 -14.73 15.15 21.67
C ILE A 172 -15.07 15.93 22.96
N ARG A 173 -14.90 17.26 22.92
CA ARG A 173 -15.32 18.20 23.98
C ARG A 173 -16.84 18.37 23.93
N LEU A 174 -17.55 17.39 24.48
CA LEU A 174 -18.99 17.26 24.33
C LEU A 174 -19.77 18.44 24.94
N GLU A 175 -19.34 18.96 26.09
CA GLU A 175 -19.99 20.11 26.74
C GLU A 175 -19.83 21.40 25.93
N ASP A 176 -18.64 21.63 25.35
CA ASP A 176 -18.39 22.76 24.47
C ASP A 176 -19.31 22.70 23.24
N LEU A 177 -19.42 21.52 22.62
CA LEU A 177 -20.33 21.32 21.49
C LEU A 177 -21.80 21.56 21.86
N ARG A 178 -22.24 21.08 23.02
CA ARG A 178 -23.61 21.33 23.54
C ARG A 178 -23.85 22.81 23.80
N GLN A 179 -22.86 23.52 24.33
CA GLN A 179 -22.94 24.96 24.54
C GLN A 179 -23.06 25.70 23.20
N GLN A 180 -22.29 25.31 22.19
CA GLN A 180 -22.36 25.92 20.87
C GLN A 180 -23.70 25.72 20.16
N LEU A 181 -24.30 24.53 20.29
CA LEU A 181 -25.65 24.29 19.78
C LEU A 181 -26.68 25.22 20.44
N ARG A 182 -26.65 25.37 21.77
CA ARG A 182 -27.54 26.28 22.50
C ARG A 182 -27.32 27.74 22.11
N GLN A 183 -26.07 28.15 21.92
CA GLN A 183 -25.72 29.52 21.53
C GLN A 183 -26.18 29.83 20.09
N ALA A 184 -25.95 28.91 19.15
CA ALA A 184 -26.41 29.03 17.78
C ALA A 184 -27.94 29.16 17.72
N GLN A 185 -28.66 28.35 18.51
CA GLN A 185 -30.11 28.43 18.65
C GLN A 185 -30.55 29.79 19.21
N ALA A 186 -29.93 30.28 20.29
CA ALA A 186 -30.28 31.57 20.89
C ALA A 186 -30.04 32.76 19.95
N GLN A 187 -29.10 32.63 19.01
CA GLN A 187 -28.70 33.67 18.08
C GLN A 187 -29.35 33.53 16.69
N ASN A 188 -30.23 32.53 16.48
CA ASN A 188 -30.77 32.18 15.18
C ASN A 188 -29.68 32.00 14.10
N ALA A 189 -28.56 31.40 14.49
CA ALA A 189 -27.43 31.11 13.62
C ALA A 189 -27.41 29.62 13.24
N THR A 190 -26.95 29.34 12.02
CA THR A 190 -26.71 27.96 11.57
C THR A 190 -25.38 27.47 12.15
N LEU A 191 -25.35 26.32 12.84
CA LEU A 191 -24.11 25.67 13.25
C LEU A 191 -23.64 24.70 12.14
N LEU A 192 -22.51 25.00 11.51
CA LEU A 192 -21.80 24.10 10.62
C LEU A 192 -20.75 23.31 11.40
N ILE A 193 -20.94 21.99 11.46
CA ILE A 193 -19.99 21.05 12.05
C ILE A 193 -19.15 20.44 10.93
N LEU A 194 -17.84 20.59 11.01
CA LEU A 194 -16.88 19.97 10.09
C LEU A 194 -16.28 18.74 10.79
N SER A 195 -16.35 17.55 10.19
CA SER A 195 -15.87 16.35 10.87
C SER A 195 -15.33 15.31 9.91
N THR A 196 -14.34 14.54 10.38
CA THR A 196 -13.99 13.28 9.72
C THR A 196 -14.97 12.18 10.14
N SER A 197 -15.19 11.19 9.28
CA SER A 197 -16.03 10.03 9.63
C SER A 197 -15.61 9.35 10.94
N LEU A 198 -14.31 9.27 11.20
CA LEU A 198 -13.76 8.69 12.43
C LEU A 198 -14.05 9.54 13.67
N ALA A 199 -13.79 10.84 13.62
CA ALA A 199 -14.06 11.73 14.74
C ALA A 199 -15.56 11.79 15.05
N PHE A 200 -16.40 11.74 14.02
CA PHE A 200 -17.84 11.66 14.20
C PHE A 200 -18.29 10.32 14.80
N ALA A 201 -17.66 9.20 14.42
CA ALA A 201 -17.90 7.91 15.08
C ALA A 201 -17.56 7.97 16.57
N THR A 202 -16.44 8.61 16.95
CA THR A 202 -16.09 8.85 18.36
C THR A 202 -17.16 9.67 19.08
N LEU A 203 -17.72 10.70 18.44
CA LEU A 203 -18.85 11.45 19.00
C LEU A 203 -20.06 10.53 19.26
N LEU A 204 -20.43 9.69 18.29
CA LEU A 204 -21.54 8.75 18.43
C LEU A 204 -21.32 7.75 19.58
N ASP A 205 -20.10 7.25 19.72
CA ASP A 205 -19.71 6.36 20.81
C ASP A 205 -19.87 7.06 22.17
N GLN A 206 -19.36 8.30 22.32
CA GLN A 206 -19.50 9.10 23.54
C GLN A 206 -20.95 9.46 23.88
N LEU A 207 -21.79 9.65 22.87
CA LEU A 207 -23.21 9.96 23.06
C LEU A 207 -24.00 8.77 23.61
N GLY A 208 -23.54 7.53 23.38
CA GLY A 208 -24.20 6.33 23.91
C GLY A 208 -25.68 6.22 23.50
N GLY A 209 -26.01 6.61 22.26
CA GLY A 209 -27.38 6.61 21.72
C GLY A 209 -28.23 7.83 22.10
N ARG A 210 -27.69 8.80 22.86
CA ARG A 210 -28.37 10.07 23.16
C ARG A 210 -28.22 11.05 22.00
N SER A 211 -29.22 11.92 21.82
CA SER A 211 -29.14 13.02 20.86
C SER A 211 -28.55 14.29 21.48
N LEU A 212 -28.00 15.14 20.62
CA LEU A 212 -27.57 16.49 20.95
C LEU A 212 -28.76 17.47 20.90
N PRO A 213 -28.68 18.65 21.56
CA PRO A 213 -29.72 19.67 21.47
C PRO A 213 -30.04 20.06 20.02
N SER A 214 -31.33 20.23 19.71
CA SER A 214 -31.77 20.64 18.38
C SER A 214 -31.41 22.12 18.11
N ALA A 215 -30.71 22.36 17.01
CA ALA A 215 -30.41 23.68 16.47
C ALA A 215 -30.43 23.62 14.94
N ASP A 216 -30.42 24.77 14.25
CA ASP A 216 -30.21 24.79 12.80
C ASP A 216 -28.79 24.33 12.47
N THR A 217 -28.61 23.02 12.29
CA THR A 217 -27.30 22.39 12.17
C THR A 217 -27.09 21.83 10.79
N ARG A 218 -25.86 21.93 10.30
CA ARG A 218 -25.38 21.27 9.08
C ARG A 218 -24.09 20.54 9.39
N LEU A 219 -23.91 19.38 8.79
CA LEU A 219 -22.75 18.53 9.02
C LEU A 219 -22.04 18.29 7.68
N MET A 220 -20.76 18.63 7.63
CA MET A 220 -19.85 18.16 6.60
C MET A 220 -19.10 16.94 7.14
N LEU A 221 -19.24 15.79 6.46
CA LEU A 221 -18.45 14.60 6.72
C LEU A 221 -17.38 14.41 5.63
N THR A 222 -16.15 14.13 6.04
CA THR A 222 -15.05 13.82 5.13
C THR A 222 -14.27 12.57 5.57
N GLY A 223 -13.61 11.93 4.62
CA GLY A 223 -12.85 10.70 4.83
C GLY A 223 -13.73 9.46 5.04
N GLY A 224 -13.24 8.30 4.59
CA GLY A 224 -13.87 7.00 4.83
C GLY A 224 -13.52 6.41 6.19
N SER A 225 -14.26 5.38 6.60
CA SER A 225 -14.00 4.54 7.77
C SER A 225 -12.69 3.77 7.63
N LYS A 226 -11.56 4.45 7.82
CA LYS A 226 -10.23 3.84 7.81
C LYS A 226 -10.01 3.10 9.14
N GLY A 227 -9.92 1.77 9.09
CA GLY A 227 -9.27 0.96 10.12
C GLY A 227 -10.10 0.52 11.34
N ARG A 228 -11.44 0.70 11.40
CA ARG A 228 -12.27 0.02 12.41
C ARG A 228 -13.05 -1.13 11.77
N HIS A 229 -12.95 -2.32 12.36
CA HIS A 229 -13.58 -3.58 11.92
C HIS A 229 -15.13 -3.57 11.97
N SER A 230 -15.77 -2.49 12.45
CA SER A 230 -17.21 -2.33 12.32
C SER A 230 -17.53 -1.69 10.97
N PHE A 231 -17.89 -2.51 9.98
CA PHE A 231 -18.41 -2.08 8.68
C PHE A 231 -19.77 -1.38 8.84
N VAL A 232 -19.75 -0.11 9.23
CA VAL A 232 -20.93 0.76 9.17
C VAL A 232 -21.02 1.29 7.73
N SER A 233 -22.13 1.06 7.05
CA SER A 233 -22.30 1.57 5.69
C SER A 233 -22.37 3.11 5.69
N PRO A 234 -21.98 3.81 4.60
CA PRO A 234 -22.13 5.27 4.53
C PRO A 234 -23.56 5.76 4.74
N GLU A 235 -24.55 4.95 4.35
CA GLU A 235 -25.97 5.21 4.58
C GLU A 235 -26.34 5.12 6.06
N GLU A 236 -25.88 4.07 6.74
CA GLU A 236 -26.09 3.88 8.17
C GLU A 236 -25.39 4.98 8.99
N GLN A 237 -24.15 5.33 8.62
CA GLN A 237 -23.40 6.41 9.27
C GLN A 237 -24.15 7.74 9.13
N ARG A 238 -24.69 8.04 7.94
CA ARG A 238 -25.50 9.24 7.71
C ARG A 238 -26.76 9.25 8.55
N ALA A 239 -27.49 8.13 8.61
CA ALA A 239 -28.70 8.01 9.41
C ALA A 239 -28.42 8.22 10.91
N ARG A 240 -27.34 7.61 11.42
CA ARG A 240 -26.88 7.80 12.80
C ARG A 240 -26.48 9.24 13.08
N ALA A 241 -25.79 9.90 12.14
CA ALA A 241 -25.41 11.31 12.27
C ALA A 241 -26.63 12.26 12.29
N ALA A 242 -27.56 12.04 11.37
CA ALA A 242 -28.81 12.80 11.30
C ALA A 242 -29.64 12.64 12.59
N ALA A 243 -29.76 11.41 13.11
CA ALA A 243 -30.47 11.15 14.37
C ALA A 243 -29.78 11.80 15.58
N ALA A 244 -28.45 11.68 15.69
CA ALA A 244 -27.69 12.25 16.79
C ALA A 244 -27.77 13.80 16.84
N LEU A 245 -27.77 14.46 15.67
CA LEU A 245 -27.87 15.92 15.56
C LEU A 245 -29.31 16.44 15.43
N GLN A 246 -30.29 15.55 15.28
CA GLN A 246 -31.69 15.88 15.03
C GLN A 246 -31.89 16.74 13.76
N ILE A 247 -31.22 16.35 12.66
CA ILE A 247 -31.28 17.06 11.36
C ILE A 247 -31.76 16.14 10.22
N PRO A 248 -32.33 16.69 9.13
CA PRO A 248 -32.61 15.92 7.92
C PRO A 248 -31.34 15.31 7.30
N LEU A 249 -31.49 14.19 6.59
CA LEU A 249 -30.38 13.48 5.94
C LEU A 249 -29.63 14.35 4.93
N GLU A 250 -30.33 15.28 4.27
CA GLU A 250 -29.81 16.21 3.28
C GLU A 250 -28.88 17.27 3.88
N ARG A 251 -28.93 17.46 5.22
CA ARG A 251 -28.02 18.34 5.95
C ARG A 251 -26.73 17.65 6.40
N VAL A 252 -26.59 16.36 6.10
CA VAL A 252 -25.34 15.61 6.23
C VAL A 252 -24.73 15.50 4.83
N VAL A 253 -23.81 16.41 4.53
CA VAL A 253 -23.16 16.53 3.22
C VAL A 253 -21.78 15.88 3.28
N TYR A 254 -21.53 14.90 2.44
CA TYR A 254 -20.19 14.36 2.30
C TYR A 254 -19.32 15.25 1.40
N GLU A 255 -18.07 15.41 1.81
CA GLU A 255 -16.99 16.07 1.07
C GLU A 255 -15.97 15.01 0.62
N TYR A 256 -15.39 15.24 -0.55
CA TYR A 256 -14.22 14.53 -1.03
C TYR A 256 -13.13 15.50 -1.46
N GLY A 257 -11.95 15.26 -0.92
CA GLY A 257 -10.72 15.97 -1.25
C GLY A 257 -9.52 15.06 -1.01
N MET A 258 -8.36 15.50 -1.51
CA MET A 258 -7.09 14.81 -1.30
C MET A 258 -5.97 15.83 -1.17
N THR A 259 -4.85 15.42 -0.58
CA THR A 259 -3.68 16.29 -0.36
C THR A 259 -3.16 16.88 -1.66
N GLU A 260 -3.21 16.12 -2.77
CA GLU A 260 -2.68 16.50 -4.08
C GLU A 260 -3.61 17.43 -4.87
N LEU A 261 -4.83 17.69 -4.38
CA LEU A 261 -5.80 18.58 -5.00
C LEU A 261 -5.98 19.86 -4.20
N SER A 262 -6.28 20.95 -4.91
CA SER A 262 -6.67 22.24 -4.32
C SER A 262 -8.18 22.47 -4.47
N ALA A 263 -8.89 21.63 -5.23
CA ALA A 263 -10.35 21.58 -5.31
C ALA A 263 -10.97 20.44 -4.46
N GLN A 264 -12.24 20.60 -4.08
CA GLN A 264 -13.03 19.61 -3.33
C GLN A 264 -14.33 19.34 -4.08
N LEU A 265 -14.86 18.12 -3.95
CA LEU A 265 -16.21 17.77 -4.38
C LEU A 265 -17.13 17.64 -3.17
N TYR A 266 -18.41 17.95 -3.36
CA TYR A 266 -19.43 17.82 -2.34
C TYR A 266 -20.66 17.10 -2.89
N GLU A 267 -21.42 16.46 -2.02
CA GLU A 267 -22.78 16.05 -2.37
C GLU A 267 -23.65 17.26 -2.70
N GLY A 268 -24.45 17.13 -3.76
CA GLY A 268 -25.08 18.28 -4.39
C GLY A 268 -26.37 18.79 -3.76
N TYR A 269 -26.71 18.47 -2.51
CA TYR A 269 -28.05 18.78 -1.94
C TYR A 269 -28.41 20.27 -2.02
N GLU A 270 -27.46 21.17 -1.75
CA GLU A 270 -27.64 22.62 -1.91
C GLU A 270 -27.25 23.14 -3.30
N LEU A 271 -26.34 22.45 -4.00
CA LEU A 271 -25.84 22.88 -5.32
C LEU A 271 -26.85 22.61 -6.43
N PHE A 272 -27.40 21.41 -6.44
CA PHE A 272 -28.25 20.83 -7.46
C PHE A 272 -29.38 20.00 -6.83
N PRO A 273 -30.33 20.62 -6.09
CA PRO A 273 -31.33 19.89 -5.29
C PRO A 273 -32.15 18.85 -6.07
N LYS A 274 -32.37 19.08 -7.38
CA LYS A 274 -33.11 18.16 -8.26
C LYS A 274 -32.30 16.95 -8.72
N LEU A 275 -30.97 17.03 -8.67
CA LEU A 275 -30.04 15.99 -9.11
C LEU A 275 -29.37 15.28 -7.94
N ALA A 276 -29.33 15.93 -6.77
CA ALA A 276 -28.64 15.45 -5.59
C ALA A 276 -29.17 14.09 -5.11
N LYS A 277 -28.23 13.20 -4.80
CA LYS A 277 -28.48 11.90 -4.18
C LYS A 277 -27.32 11.58 -3.25
N ALA A 278 -27.57 10.76 -2.23
CA ALA A 278 -26.52 10.24 -1.37
C ALA A 278 -25.45 9.52 -2.20
N GLY A 279 -24.19 9.79 -1.91
CA GLY A 279 -23.01 9.28 -2.61
C GLY A 279 -22.74 9.90 -3.98
N LEU A 280 -23.49 10.92 -4.41
CA LEU A 280 -23.30 11.61 -5.68
C LEU A 280 -22.65 12.98 -5.47
N TYR A 281 -21.39 13.07 -5.84
CA TYR A 281 -20.54 14.25 -5.71
C TYR A 281 -20.56 15.08 -6.98
N PHE A 282 -20.40 16.39 -6.84
CA PHE A 282 -20.37 17.33 -7.96
C PHE A 282 -19.08 18.14 -7.97
N GLU A 283 -18.50 18.28 -9.16
CA GLU A 283 -17.31 19.09 -9.38
C GLU A 283 -17.62 20.60 -9.29
N PRO A 284 -16.70 21.42 -8.74
CA PRO A 284 -16.72 22.85 -9.00
C PRO A 284 -16.39 23.14 -10.47
N PRO A 285 -16.72 24.34 -11.00
CA PRO A 285 -16.45 24.70 -12.39
C PRO A 285 -15.00 24.51 -12.85
N TRP A 286 -14.03 24.66 -11.95
CA TRP A 286 -12.58 24.56 -12.19
C TRP A 286 -11.99 23.16 -11.95
N LEU A 287 -12.83 22.15 -11.74
CA LEU A 287 -12.42 20.75 -11.64
C LEU A 287 -13.15 19.91 -12.70
N ARG A 288 -12.45 18.91 -13.25
CA ARG A 288 -13.07 17.83 -14.02
C ARG A 288 -12.58 16.50 -13.49
N VAL A 289 -13.51 15.55 -13.33
CA VAL A 289 -13.18 14.17 -13.00
C VAL A 289 -13.51 13.26 -14.18
N ILE A 290 -12.53 12.46 -14.59
CA ILE A 290 -12.62 11.55 -15.73
C ILE A 290 -12.30 10.14 -15.21
N PRO A 291 -13.24 9.19 -15.23
CA PRO A 291 -12.94 7.79 -14.97
C PRO A 291 -12.06 7.23 -16.08
N VAL A 292 -10.94 6.59 -15.73
CA VAL A 292 -10.02 5.96 -16.69
C VAL A 292 -9.76 4.49 -16.37
N ASP A 293 -9.49 3.69 -17.40
CA ASP A 293 -9.20 2.27 -17.27
C ASP A 293 -7.87 2.06 -16.49
N PRO A 294 -7.80 1.13 -15.54
CA PRO A 294 -6.63 0.98 -14.65
C PRO A 294 -5.37 0.44 -15.36
N ILE A 295 -5.48 -0.11 -16.57
CA ILE A 295 -4.36 -0.68 -17.31
C ILE A 295 -3.92 0.29 -18.41
N THR A 296 -4.86 0.73 -19.22
CA THR A 296 -4.61 1.59 -20.39
C THR A 296 -4.59 3.07 -20.04
N HIS A 297 -5.15 3.45 -18.89
CA HIS A 297 -5.40 4.82 -18.46
C HIS A 297 -6.25 5.66 -19.44
N ARG A 298 -6.91 5.02 -20.41
CA ARG A 298 -7.82 5.72 -21.32
C ARG A 298 -9.16 5.97 -20.64
N ALA A 299 -9.84 7.06 -21.01
CA ALA A 299 -11.18 7.35 -20.52
C ALA A 299 -12.13 6.17 -20.80
N VAL A 300 -12.90 5.77 -19.79
CA VAL A 300 -13.94 4.75 -19.94
C VAL A 300 -15.28 5.40 -20.31
N ALA A 301 -16.20 4.60 -20.84
CA ALA A 301 -17.54 5.07 -21.16
C ALA A 301 -18.32 5.50 -19.91
N ASP A 302 -19.19 6.50 -20.05
CA ASP A 302 -20.07 6.97 -18.98
C ASP A 302 -20.83 5.81 -18.31
N GLY A 303 -20.88 5.83 -16.98
CA GLY A 303 -21.47 4.77 -16.18
C GLY A 303 -20.55 3.58 -15.89
N SER A 304 -19.39 3.47 -16.54
CA SER A 304 -18.37 2.46 -16.26
C SER A 304 -17.44 2.92 -15.11
N PRO A 305 -16.98 2.00 -14.24
CA PRO A 305 -15.98 2.31 -13.22
C PRO A 305 -14.58 2.47 -13.82
N GLY A 306 -13.81 3.39 -13.24
CA GLY A 306 -12.40 3.60 -13.57
C GLY A 306 -11.67 4.33 -12.45
N LEU A 307 -10.34 4.42 -12.56
CA LEU A 307 -9.52 5.27 -11.70
C LEU A 307 -9.88 6.75 -11.91
N GLY A 308 -9.82 7.54 -10.85
CA GLY A 308 -10.12 8.96 -10.92
C GLY A 308 -8.98 9.79 -11.49
N LEU A 309 -9.15 10.33 -12.69
CA LEU A 309 -8.31 11.40 -13.24
C LEU A 309 -8.95 12.77 -12.93
N PHE A 310 -8.24 13.61 -12.21
CA PHE A 310 -8.67 14.93 -11.76
C PHE A 310 -7.90 16.01 -12.51
N ILE A 311 -8.59 16.88 -13.25
CA ILE A 311 -7.99 18.07 -13.87
C ILE A 311 -8.42 19.28 -13.04
N ASP A 312 -7.51 19.82 -12.25
CA ASP A 312 -7.75 20.88 -11.28
C ASP A 312 -7.02 22.17 -11.68
N LEU A 313 -7.77 23.16 -12.19
CA LEU A 313 -7.19 24.44 -12.60
C LEU A 313 -6.56 25.21 -11.44
N SER A 314 -6.92 24.88 -10.19
CA SER A 314 -6.35 25.56 -9.02
C SER A 314 -4.94 25.09 -8.66
N ASN A 315 -4.51 23.93 -9.18
CA ASN A 315 -3.14 23.41 -9.03
C ASN A 315 -2.15 24.08 -10.00
N VAL A 316 -2.15 25.41 -10.10
CA VAL A 316 -1.26 26.16 -11.03
C VAL A 316 0.22 25.86 -10.78
N ASP A 317 0.64 25.90 -9.52
CA ASP A 317 2.05 25.73 -9.10
C ASP A 317 2.46 24.27 -8.82
N SER A 318 1.56 23.30 -9.04
CA SER A 318 1.81 21.86 -8.84
C SER A 318 1.37 21.07 -10.09
N ALA A 319 0.66 19.95 -9.95
CA ALA A 319 0.17 19.13 -11.05
C ALA A 319 -1.29 19.48 -11.41
N LEU A 320 -1.49 20.00 -12.62
CA LEU A 320 -2.82 20.28 -13.17
C LEU A 320 -3.69 19.02 -13.29
N ALA A 321 -3.09 17.90 -13.74
CA ALA A 321 -3.77 16.62 -13.92
C ALA A 321 -3.22 15.60 -12.92
N VAL A 322 -4.07 15.10 -12.04
CA VAL A 322 -3.72 14.15 -10.97
C VAL A 322 -4.49 12.86 -11.17
N LEU A 323 -3.79 11.74 -11.25
CA LEU A 323 -4.39 10.41 -11.35
C LEU A 323 -4.40 9.76 -9.95
N SER A 324 -5.56 9.34 -9.46
CA SER A 324 -5.72 8.65 -8.18
C SER A 324 -6.14 7.19 -8.38
N GLN A 325 -5.79 6.34 -7.41
CA GLN A 325 -6.29 4.96 -7.33
C GLN A 325 -7.71 4.85 -6.73
N ASP A 326 -8.32 5.99 -6.39
CA ASP A 326 -9.75 6.05 -6.03
C ASP A 326 -10.61 5.72 -7.27
N VAL A 327 -11.52 4.77 -7.11
CA VAL A 327 -12.40 4.29 -8.19
C VAL A 327 -13.66 5.16 -8.23
N VAL A 328 -13.92 5.73 -9.40
CA VAL A 328 -15.03 6.64 -9.68
C VAL A 328 -15.90 6.11 -10.81
N VAL A 329 -17.17 6.52 -10.80
CA VAL A 329 -18.11 6.29 -11.90
C VAL A 329 -18.81 7.60 -12.23
N ARG A 330 -18.82 7.98 -13.51
CA ARG A 330 -19.64 9.11 -14.00
C ARG A 330 -21.12 8.72 -14.01
N LYS A 331 -21.97 9.53 -13.38
CA LYS A 331 -23.43 9.37 -13.32
C LYS A 331 -24.12 10.69 -13.68
N GLY A 332 -24.40 10.88 -14.96
CA GLY A 332 -24.94 12.14 -15.47
C GLY A 332 -23.98 13.29 -15.19
N GLN A 333 -24.43 14.32 -14.47
CA GLN A 333 -23.59 15.48 -14.11
C GLN A 333 -22.74 15.28 -12.85
N GLY A 334 -22.86 14.14 -12.15
CA GLY A 334 -22.12 13.87 -10.93
C GLY A 334 -21.19 12.66 -11.03
N ILE A 335 -20.44 12.43 -9.96
CA ILE A 335 -19.50 11.33 -9.80
C ILE A 335 -19.88 10.53 -8.55
N ARG A 336 -19.86 9.19 -8.66
CA ARG A 336 -19.92 8.31 -7.49
C ARG A 336 -18.54 7.76 -7.18
N LEU A 337 -18.15 7.77 -5.91
CA LEU A 337 -16.96 7.11 -5.40
C LEU A 337 -17.30 5.68 -4.98
N LEU A 338 -16.53 4.70 -5.46
CA LEU A 338 -16.70 3.28 -5.13
C LEU A 338 -15.69 2.76 -4.13
N GLY A 339 -14.80 3.63 -3.64
CA GLY A 339 -13.66 3.26 -2.81
C GLY A 339 -12.37 3.27 -3.62
N ARG A 340 -11.46 2.35 -3.32
CA ARG A 340 -10.15 2.26 -3.96
C ARG A 340 -10.00 0.98 -4.77
N ALA A 341 -9.15 1.02 -5.79
CA ALA A 341 -8.90 -0.15 -6.62
C ALA A 341 -8.34 -1.30 -5.78
N PRO A 342 -8.74 -2.56 -6.00
CA PRO A 342 -8.17 -3.70 -5.29
C PRO A 342 -6.64 -3.76 -5.47
N GLY A 343 -5.89 -3.94 -4.38
CA GLY A 343 -4.42 -3.94 -4.41
C GLY A 343 -3.78 -2.58 -4.65
N SER A 344 -4.56 -1.50 -4.77
CA SER A 344 -4.03 -0.15 -4.60
C SER A 344 -3.65 0.07 -3.14
N ALA A 345 -2.68 0.97 -2.95
CA ALA A 345 -2.59 1.62 -1.68
C ALA A 345 -3.96 2.23 -1.38
N LEU A 346 -4.57 1.86 -0.26
CA LEU A 346 -5.25 2.85 0.60
C LEU A 346 -4.33 4.11 0.74
N ARG A 347 -4.71 5.16 1.47
CA ARG A 347 -3.64 6.08 1.91
C ARG A 347 -2.90 5.33 3.03
N GLY A 348 -1.97 4.48 2.56
CA GLY A 348 -1.44 3.22 3.09
C GLY A 348 -1.47 2.14 1.97
N CYS A 349 -0.47 1.29 1.73
CA CYS A 349 -0.66 -0.09 1.18
C CYS A 349 -0.33 -0.51 -0.30
N SER A 350 0.91 -0.79 -0.67
CA SER A 350 1.16 -2.20 -1.10
C SER A 350 1.32 -3.02 0.19
N LEU A 351 0.96 -4.30 0.28
CA LEU A 351 1.01 -5.03 1.56
C LEU A 351 2.42 -5.06 2.21
N ALA A 352 3.49 -4.91 1.41
CA ALA A 352 4.84 -4.63 1.94
C ALA A 352 5.04 -3.18 2.43
N GLN A 353 4.31 -2.22 1.87
CA GLN A 353 4.16 -0.86 2.41
C GLN A 353 3.10 -0.76 3.53
N GLU A 354 2.18 -1.71 3.73
CA GLU A 354 1.26 -1.75 4.89
C GLU A 354 2.00 -1.96 6.19
N ALA A 355 2.92 -2.93 6.19
CA ALA A 355 3.85 -3.15 7.30
C ALA A 355 4.68 -1.88 7.62
N LEU A 356 4.88 -1.00 6.64
CA LEU A 356 5.57 0.28 6.80
C LEU A 356 4.68 1.39 7.40
N LEU A 357 3.34 1.29 7.35
CA LEU A 357 2.44 2.41 7.60
C LEU A 357 1.38 2.17 8.69
N ASP A 358 1.06 0.92 9.02
CA ASP A 358 0.16 0.58 10.12
C ASP A 358 0.97 0.11 11.34
N ARG A 359 1.41 1.05 12.19
CA ARG A 359 1.88 0.72 13.55
C ARG A 359 0.69 0.39 14.44
N ARG A 360 -0.01 -0.71 14.15
CA ARG A 360 -0.54 -1.54 15.24
C ARG A 360 0.49 -2.63 15.48
N PRO A 361 1.19 -2.63 16.62
CA PRO A 361 1.80 -3.87 17.05
C PRO A 361 0.66 -4.89 17.11
N LEU A 362 0.79 -6.03 16.40
CA LEU A 362 0.35 -7.29 16.98
C LEU A 362 0.78 -7.23 18.45
N PRO A 363 -0.14 -7.44 19.42
CA PRO A 363 0.09 -7.12 20.82
C PRO A 363 1.52 -7.54 21.20
N ARG A 364 2.38 -6.52 21.37
CA ARG A 364 3.80 -6.73 21.64
C ARG A 364 3.85 -7.67 22.83
N ALA A 365 4.54 -8.80 22.66
CA ALA A 365 5.09 -9.50 23.79
C ALA A 365 5.80 -8.44 24.65
N LEU A 366 5.49 -8.48 25.95
CA LEU A 366 6.09 -7.63 26.97
C LEU A 366 7.59 -7.48 26.72
N PRO A 367 8.20 -6.31 26.98
CA PRO A 367 9.61 -6.09 26.75
C PRO A 367 10.42 -7.15 27.52
N SER A 368 10.97 -8.13 26.80
CA SER A 368 11.98 -9.02 27.34
C SER A 368 13.25 -8.18 27.47
N THR A 369 13.44 -7.57 28.64
CA THR A 369 14.70 -6.96 29.08
C THR A 369 15.80 -7.99 29.35
N ALA A 370 15.63 -9.25 28.95
CA ALA A 370 16.70 -10.22 28.92
C ALA A 370 17.51 -10.05 27.63
N ARG A 371 18.77 -9.62 27.76
CA ARG A 371 19.79 -9.83 26.73
C ARG A 371 19.71 -11.29 26.31
N LEU A 372 19.34 -11.57 25.06
CA LEU A 372 19.59 -12.88 24.47
C LEU A 372 21.11 -13.08 24.52
N PRO A 373 21.61 -14.16 25.13
CA PRO A 373 23.02 -14.48 25.00
C PRO A 373 23.32 -14.70 23.51
N ALA A 374 24.54 -14.36 23.11
CA ALA A 374 25.06 -14.74 21.81
C ALA A 374 24.75 -16.23 21.55
N LEU A 375 24.41 -16.58 20.31
CA LEU A 375 24.37 -17.96 19.85
C LEU A 375 25.77 -18.55 20.03
N ALA A 376 26.05 -19.04 21.24
CA ALA A 376 27.18 -19.87 21.54
C ALA A 376 26.90 -21.21 20.87
N THR A 377 27.79 -21.56 19.95
CA THR A 377 27.96 -22.90 19.43
C THR A 377 28.44 -23.79 20.57
N ASP A 378 27.53 -24.24 21.42
CA ASP A 378 27.79 -25.37 22.31
C ASP A 378 27.68 -26.64 21.46
N GLU A 379 28.82 -27.22 21.11
CA GLU A 379 28.91 -28.61 20.68
C GLU A 379 28.44 -29.52 21.82
N LEU A 380 27.15 -29.88 21.78
CA LEU A 380 26.62 -31.01 22.54
C LEU A 380 26.96 -32.30 21.79
N PRO A 381 27.56 -33.32 22.43
CA PRO A 381 27.84 -34.59 21.77
C PRO A 381 26.52 -35.27 21.39
N ALA A 382 26.40 -35.63 20.11
CA ALA A 382 25.20 -36.23 19.53
C ALA A 382 25.02 -37.68 20.01
N VAL A 383 24.12 -37.88 20.97
CA VAL A 383 23.34 -39.11 21.00
C VAL A 383 22.11 -38.85 20.15
N GLU A 384 22.10 -39.34 18.90
CA GLU A 384 20.90 -39.31 18.07
C GLU A 384 19.78 -40.04 18.81
N THR A 385 18.75 -39.31 19.23
CA THR A 385 17.52 -39.95 19.71
C THR A 385 16.80 -40.59 18.53
N ASP A 386 16.17 -41.75 18.73
CA ASP A 386 15.39 -42.45 17.69
C ASP A 386 14.37 -41.53 17.02
N GLN A 387 13.81 -40.58 17.77
CA GLN A 387 12.88 -39.57 17.28
C GLN A 387 13.51 -38.58 16.29
N PHE A 388 14.74 -38.12 16.54
CA PHE A 388 15.43 -37.19 15.64
C PHE A 388 15.82 -37.89 14.32
N ALA A 389 16.30 -39.14 14.41
CA ALA A 389 16.56 -39.95 13.23
C ALA A 389 15.28 -40.23 12.42
N ALA A 390 14.15 -40.46 13.08
CA ALA A 390 12.85 -40.65 12.42
C ALA A 390 12.37 -39.41 11.65
N ARG A 391 12.55 -38.20 12.21
CA ARG A 391 12.27 -36.93 11.52
C ARG A 391 13.06 -36.81 10.22
N LYS A 392 14.38 -37.03 10.29
CA LYS A 392 15.26 -36.97 9.11
C LYS A 392 14.82 -37.97 8.02
N ARG A 393 14.44 -39.19 8.41
CA ARG A 393 13.93 -40.19 7.46
C ARG A 393 12.64 -39.75 6.75
N ARG A 394 11.69 -39.12 7.46
CA ARG A 394 10.45 -38.62 6.84
C ARG A 394 10.72 -37.52 5.82
N VAL A 395 11.55 -36.54 6.18
CA VAL A 395 11.96 -35.46 5.28
C VAL A 395 12.72 -36.00 4.06
N GLY A 396 13.66 -36.94 4.29
CA GLY A 396 14.38 -37.63 3.22
C GLY A 396 13.46 -38.36 2.23
N ARG A 397 12.47 -39.12 2.73
CA ARG A 397 11.46 -39.81 1.90
C ARG A 397 10.68 -38.82 1.04
N LEU A 398 10.28 -37.67 1.58
CA LEU A 398 9.60 -36.62 0.81
C LEU A 398 10.48 -36.11 -0.35
N ILE A 399 11.76 -35.87 -0.11
CA ILE A 399 12.71 -35.39 -1.13
C ILE A 399 12.87 -36.44 -2.24
N GLU A 400 12.98 -37.72 -1.89
CA GLU A 400 13.05 -38.82 -2.87
C GLU A 400 11.77 -38.95 -3.69
N ILE A 401 10.60 -38.73 -3.08
CA ILE A 401 9.33 -38.66 -3.79
C ILE A 401 9.33 -37.47 -4.75
N ALA A 402 9.72 -36.28 -4.30
CA ALA A 402 9.78 -35.09 -5.12
C ALA A 402 10.67 -35.29 -6.35
N ARG A 403 11.89 -35.84 -6.17
CA ARG A 403 12.80 -36.18 -7.28
C ARG A 403 12.12 -37.05 -8.33
N ARG A 404 11.44 -38.13 -7.92
CA ARG A 404 10.75 -39.06 -8.83
C ARG A 404 9.56 -38.40 -9.53
N VAL A 405 8.77 -37.61 -8.82
CA VAL A 405 7.56 -36.95 -9.36
C VAL A 405 7.93 -35.89 -10.39
N THR A 406 9.01 -35.14 -10.18
CA THR A 406 9.40 -34.02 -11.06
C THR A 406 10.43 -34.41 -12.12
N ASP A 407 10.93 -35.64 -12.10
CA ASP A 407 11.87 -36.17 -13.09
C ASP A 407 11.31 -35.98 -14.51
N PRO A 408 12.06 -35.39 -15.44
CA PRO A 408 11.60 -35.18 -16.82
C PRO A 408 11.21 -36.47 -17.56
N GLY A 409 11.79 -37.61 -17.18
CA GLY A 409 11.52 -38.94 -17.74
C GLY A 409 10.42 -39.72 -17.01
N ALA A 410 9.82 -39.19 -15.94
CA ALA A 410 8.73 -39.87 -15.23
C ALA A 410 7.44 -39.95 -16.07
N LEU A 411 6.65 -41.00 -15.86
CA LEU A 411 5.33 -41.13 -16.47
C LEU A 411 4.44 -39.97 -16.02
N GLY A 412 3.85 -39.24 -16.97
CA GLY A 412 3.01 -38.06 -16.67
C GLY A 412 3.79 -36.75 -16.45
N ALA A 413 5.13 -36.76 -16.56
CA ALA A 413 5.98 -35.58 -16.41
C ALA A 413 5.57 -34.40 -17.31
N GLY A 414 5.15 -34.67 -18.55
CA GLY A 414 4.65 -33.66 -19.48
C GLY A 414 3.31 -33.06 -19.04
N GLN A 415 2.37 -33.90 -18.57
CA GLN A 415 1.07 -33.45 -18.08
C GLN A 415 1.22 -32.60 -16.80
N LEU A 416 2.12 -32.99 -15.90
CA LEU A 416 2.44 -32.21 -14.69
C LEU A 416 2.92 -30.80 -15.06
N ARG A 417 3.89 -30.69 -15.98
CA ARG A 417 4.44 -29.41 -16.44
C ARG A 417 3.39 -28.55 -17.13
N GLN A 418 2.57 -29.13 -17.99
CA GLN A 418 1.47 -28.42 -18.64
C GLN A 418 0.47 -27.89 -17.61
N SER A 419 0.08 -28.71 -16.64
CA SER A 419 -0.85 -28.30 -15.58
C SER A 419 -0.27 -27.18 -14.72
N LEU A 420 1.05 -27.21 -14.44
CA LEU A 420 1.74 -26.13 -13.74
C LEU A 420 1.75 -24.84 -14.56
N VAL A 421 2.01 -24.88 -15.87
CA VAL A 421 1.93 -23.71 -16.75
C VAL A 421 0.54 -23.06 -16.70
N GLU A 422 -0.51 -23.87 -16.83
CA GLU A 422 -1.90 -23.40 -16.80
C GLU A 422 -2.30 -22.83 -15.44
N GLU A 423 -1.91 -23.48 -14.34
CA GLU A 423 -2.27 -23.09 -12.97
C GLU A 423 -1.51 -21.84 -12.50
N THR A 424 -0.20 -21.78 -12.75
CA THR A 424 0.66 -20.69 -12.26
C THR A 424 0.71 -19.50 -13.20
N GLY A 425 0.35 -19.71 -14.48
CA GLY A 425 0.47 -18.70 -15.54
C GLY A 425 1.92 -18.39 -15.93
N LEU A 426 2.90 -19.20 -15.50
CA LEU A 426 4.31 -19.06 -15.90
C LEU A 426 4.52 -19.61 -17.32
N SER A 427 5.56 -19.16 -18.01
CA SER A 427 5.97 -19.80 -19.26
C SER A 427 6.47 -21.24 -19.01
N ALA A 428 6.42 -22.08 -20.04
CA ALA A 428 6.94 -23.46 -19.95
C ALA A 428 8.42 -23.49 -19.50
N LEU A 429 9.25 -22.59 -20.05
CA LEU A 429 10.64 -22.45 -19.63
C LEU A 429 10.77 -21.95 -18.19
N GLY A 430 9.86 -21.09 -17.73
CA GLY A 430 9.78 -20.65 -16.33
C GLY A 430 9.46 -21.80 -15.38
N VAL A 431 8.54 -22.68 -15.74
CA VAL A 431 8.23 -23.89 -14.96
C VAL A 431 9.43 -24.84 -14.91
N GLU A 432 10.09 -25.11 -16.03
CA GLU A 432 11.32 -25.92 -16.04
C GLU A 432 12.42 -25.32 -15.17
N ALA A 433 12.66 -24.01 -15.29
CA ALA A 433 13.66 -23.32 -14.49
C ALA A 433 13.34 -23.41 -12.99
N ALA A 434 12.08 -23.21 -12.60
CA ALA A 434 11.63 -23.34 -11.21
C ALA A 434 11.88 -24.76 -10.67
N LEU A 435 11.48 -25.80 -11.41
CA LEU A 435 11.70 -27.20 -11.01
C LEU A 435 13.19 -27.54 -10.92
N LYS A 436 14.01 -27.03 -11.84
CA LYS A 436 15.44 -27.34 -11.89
C LYS A 436 16.27 -26.60 -10.85
N TRP A 437 15.93 -25.33 -10.58
CA TRP A 437 16.80 -24.43 -9.83
C TRP A 437 16.27 -24.08 -8.45
N SER A 438 14.95 -24.10 -8.24
CA SER A 438 14.31 -23.59 -7.03
C SER A 438 13.61 -24.66 -6.20
N LEU A 439 13.28 -25.81 -6.77
CA LEU A 439 12.78 -26.94 -6.01
C LEU A 439 13.96 -27.61 -5.29
N GLU A 440 13.89 -27.73 -3.95
CA GLU A 440 15.00 -28.20 -3.12
C GLU A 440 15.21 -29.73 -3.19
N LEU A 441 15.55 -30.24 -4.38
CA LEU A 441 15.69 -31.67 -4.64
C LEU A 441 17.01 -32.25 -4.11
N HIS A 442 18.05 -31.44 -3.91
CA HIS A 442 19.38 -31.92 -3.52
C HIS A 442 19.92 -31.17 -2.29
N PRO A 443 19.25 -31.26 -1.13
CA PRO A 443 19.76 -30.65 0.09
C PRO A 443 20.96 -31.44 0.63
N GLU A 444 21.91 -30.73 1.23
CA GLU A 444 23.01 -31.37 1.94
C GLU A 444 22.50 -32.07 3.21
N PRO A 445 23.15 -33.14 3.71
CA PRO A 445 22.73 -33.80 4.94
C PRO A 445 22.63 -32.84 6.14
N ALA A 446 23.52 -31.85 6.21
CA ALA A 446 23.50 -30.81 7.23
C ALA A 446 22.28 -29.88 7.14
N ASP A 447 21.73 -29.65 5.94
CA ASP A 447 20.53 -28.84 5.74
C ASP A 447 19.32 -29.53 6.37
N ILE A 448 19.14 -30.83 6.08
CA ILE A 448 18.04 -31.63 6.66
C ILE A 448 18.16 -31.69 8.19
N GLU A 449 19.38 -31.82 8.69
CA GLU A 449 19.66 -31.80 10.13
C GLU A 449 19.29 -30.45 10.76
N SER A 450 19.68 -29.34 10.13
CA SER A 450 19.33 -27.98 10.55
C SER A 450 17.81 -27.75 10.53
N LEU A 451 17.12 -28.18 9.47
CA LEU A 451 15.67 -28.12 9.37
C LEU A 451 14.99 -28.89 10.51
N CYS A 452 15.41 -30.13 10.76
CA CYS A 452 14.82 -30.96 11.81
C CYS A 452 15.06 -30.39 13.22
N ARG A 453 16.19 -29.69 13.43
CA ARG A 453 16.50 -29.00 14.70
C ARG A 453 15.71 -27.71 14.88
N SER A 454 15.48 -26.96 13.81
CA SER A 454 14.77 -25.68 13.88
C SER A 454 13.25 -25.83 14.07
N VAL A 455 12.71 -27.03 13.85
CA VAL A 455 11.26 -27.29 13.88
C VAL A 455 10.81 -27.92 15.22
N PRO A 456 9.85 -27.30 15.93
CA PRO A 456 9.26 -27.85 17.15
C PRO A 456 8.44 -29.12 16.89
N SER A 457 8.43 -30.05 17.86
CA SER A 457 7.58 -31.26 17.81
C SER A 457 6.13 -30.94 18.04
N SER A 458 5.23 -31.67 17.38
CA SER A 458 3.81 -31.65 17.70
C SER A 458 3.17 -33.04 17.52
N GLU A 459 2.06 -33.30 18.20
CA GLU A 459 1.29 -34.53 18.01
C GLU A 459 0.70 -34.60 16.59
N ARG A 460 0.13 -33.49 16.12
CA ARG A 460 -0.35 -33.31 14.75
C ARG A 460 0.17 -31.97 14.22
N ALA A 461 0.55 -31.94 12.95
CA ALA A 461 0.98 -30.73 12.27
C ALA A 461 0.05 -30.44 11.09
N HIS A 462 -0.10 -29.15 10.80
CA HIS A 462 -0.97 -28.66 9.75
C HIS A 462 -0.19 -27.71 8.84
N VAL A 463 -0.44 -27.78 7.54
CA VAL A 463 0.17 -26.89 6.54
C VAL A 463 -0.91 -26.30 5.64
N LEU A 464 -0.94 -24.98 5.52
CA LEU A 464 -1.76 -24.26 4.55
C LEU A 464 -0.84 -23.65 3.49
N LEU A 465 -0.97 -24.11 2.24
CA LEU A 465 -0.10 -23.68 1.14
C LEU A 465 -0.59 -22.40 0.45
N SER A 466 0.35 -21.58 -0.04
CA SER A 466 0.06 -20.36 -0.80
C SER A 466 -0.17 -20.63 -2.29
N ALA A 467 -0.65 -19.60 -3.02
CA ALA A 467 -0.92 -19.69 -4.46
C ALA A 467 0.22 -19.18 -5.36
N ASN A 468 1.28 -18.59 -4.80
CA ASN A 468 2.17 -17.71 -5.57
C ASN A 468 3.42 -18.41 -6.12
N VAL A 469 3.95 -19.39 -5.39
CA VAL A 469 5.17 -20.13 -5.77
C VAL A 469 4.94 -21.61 -5.50
N PHE A 470 4.67 -22.37 -6.56
CA PHE A 470 4.29 -23.78 -6.43
C PHE A 470 5.39 -24.66 -5.80
N VAL A 471 6.67 -24.37 -6.08
CA VAL A 471 7.81 -25.13 -5.50
C VAL A 471 7.91 -24.98 -3.98
N GLY A 472 7.34 -23.91 -3.41
CA GLY A 472 7.31 -23.68 -1.97
C GLY A 472 6.54 -24.76 -1.20
N ALA A 473 5.70 -25.54 -1.88
CA ALA A 473 5.00 -26.68 -1.28
C ALA A 473 5.97 -27.71 -0.68
N LEU A 474 7.10 -27.98 -1.32
CA LEU A 474 8.07 -28.98 -0.84
C LEU A 474 8.60 -28.60 0.55
N ARG A 475 9.13 -27.38 0.70
CA ARG A 475 9.63 -26.87 1.99
C ARG A 475 8.55 -26.83 3.06
N ALA A 476 7.34 -26.35 2.74
CA ALA A 476 6.24 -26.27 3.70
C ALA A 476 5.84 -27.67 4.24
N ILE A 477 5.75 -28.66 3.36
CA ILE A 477 5.46 -30.05 3.75
C ILE A 477 6.63 -30.65 4.54
N ALA A 478 7.88 -30.36 4.15
CA ALA A 478 9.06 -30.82 4.89
C ALA A 478 9.08 -30.29 6.34
N LEU A 479 8.71 -29.02 6.56
CA LEU A 479 8.56 -28.44 7.90
C LEU A 479 7.45 -29.16 8.70
N GLY A 480 6.32 -29.44 8.07
CA GLY A 480 5.24 -30.23 8.67
C GLY A 480 5.70 -31.63 9.11
N LEU A 481 6.42 -32.35 8.25
CA LEU A 481 6.92 -33.72 8.51
C LEU A 481 8.04 -33.76 9.57
N ALA A 482 8.84 -32.70 9.65
CA ALA A 482 9.82 -32.52 10.71
C ALA A 482 9.13 -32.27 12.06
N SER A 483 7.95 -31.65 12.05
CA SER A 483 7.16 -31.37 13.26
C SER A 483 6.38 -32.58 13.76
N SER A 484 5.73 -33.34 12.87
CA SER A 484 4.86 -34.47 13.24
C SER A 484 4.86 -35.59 12.19
N GLU A 485 4.49 -36.79 12.63
CA GLU A 485 4.15 -37.95 11.78
C GLU A 485 2.73 -37.86 11.20
N LYS A 486 1.83 -37.11 11.87
CA LYS A 486 0.45 -36.89 11.44
C LYS A 486 0.36 -35.49 10.84
N LEU A 487 0.59 -35.40 9.52
CA LEU A 487 0.59 -34.15 8.77
C LEU A 487 -0.65 -34.01 7.90
N PHE A 488 -1.40 -32.93 8.10
CA PHE A 488 -2.53 -32.53 7.26
C PHE A 488 -2.15 -31.29 6.43
N VAL A 489 -2.32 -31.38 5.12
CA VAL A 489 -1.92 -30.33 4.18
C VAL A 489 -3.15 -29.86 3.42
N ARG A 490 -3.42 -28.56 3.44
CA ARG A 490 -4.42 -27.92 2.60
C ARG A 490 -3.73 -27.13 1.49
N ALA A 491 -3.88 -27.61 0.26
CA ALA A 491 -3.40 -26.90 -0.91
C ALA A 491 -4.27 -25.68 -1.23
N SER A 492 -3.69 -24.70 -1.93
CA SER A 492 -4.48 -23.60 -2.46
C SER A 492 -5.33 -24.09 -3.62
N ARG A 493 -6.60 -23.63 -3.70
CA ARG A 493 -7.48 -23.93 -4.85
C ARG A 493 -6.93 -23.38 -6.18
N ARG A 494 -5.96 -22.47 -6.13
CA ARG A 494 -5.30 -21.83 -7.28
C ARG A 494 -3.88 -22.35 -7.52
N CYS A 495 -3.39 -23.25 -6.67
CA CYS A 495 -2.03 -23.81 -6.72
C CYS A 495 -2.00 -25.13 -5.95
N SER A 496 -2.32 -26.22 -6.63
CA SER A 496 -2.56 -27.55 -6.07
C SER A 496 -1.84 -28.66 -6.81
N VAL A 497 -1.40 -28.42 -8.04
CA VAL A 497 -0.89 -29.45 -8.95
C VAL A 497 0.32 -30.18 -8.35
N LEU A 498 1.34 -29.46 -7.88
CA LEU A 498 2.54 -30.10 -7.30
C LEU A 498 2.22 -30.83 -5.98
N ALA A 499 1.44 -30.20 -5.09
CA ALA A 499 1.08 -30.82 -3.82
C ALA A 499 0.28 -32.12 -4.01
N THR A 500 -0.63 -32.13 -4.98
CA THR A 500 -1.42 -33.32 -5.37
C THR A 500 -0.51 -34.42 -5.94
N ALA A 501 0.41 -34.06 -6.84
CA ALA A 501 1.35 -35.02 -7.40
C ALA A 501 2.27 -35.64 -6.32
N LEU A 502 2.75 -34.83 -5.38
CA LEU A 502 3.51 -35.30 -4.22
C LEU A 502 2.67 -36.25 -3.34
N SER A 503 1.43 -35.88 -3.01
CA SER A 503 0.54 -36.69 -2.18
C SER A 503 0.24 -38.06 -2.79
N CYS A 504 -0.12 -38.09 -4.08
CA CYS A 504 -0.37 -39.34 -4.82
C CYS A 504 0.83 -40.30 -4.78
N ALA A 505 2.05 -39.78 -4.82
CA ALA A 505 3.28 -40.58 -4.77
C ALA A 505 3.77 -40.86 -3.33
N ALA A 506 3.30 -40.09 -2.34
CA ALA A 506 3.76 -40.17 -0.97
C ALA A 506 3.10 -41.29 -0.16
N GLY A 507 1.92 -41.76 -0.58
CA GLY A 507 1.16 -42.78 0.13
C GLY A 507 0.64 -42.25 1.47
N ASP A 508 1.18 -42.77 2.56
CA ASP A 508 0.78 -42.48 3.94
C ASP A 508 1.58 -41.35 4.61
N LEU A 509 2.52 -40.72 3.89
CA LEU A 509 3.46 -39.77 4.50
C LEU A 509 2.77 -38.48 4.99
N PHE A 510 1.73 -38.01 4.28
CA PHE A 510 0.89 -36.89 4.68
C PHE A 510 -0.46 -36.96 3.99
N GLU A 511 -1.48 -36.29 4.54
CA GLU A 511 -2.84 -36.27 3.99
C GLU A 511 -3.16 -34.91 3.37
N LEU A 512 -3.69 -34.90 2.14
CA LEU A 512 -4.30 -33.70 1.58
C LEU A 512 -5.75 -33.57 2.03
N VAL A 513 -6.08 -32.46 2.68
CA VAL A 513 -7.41 -32.18 3.23
C VAL A 513 -8.02 -30.91 2.64
N THR A 514 -9.34 -30.84 2.62
CA THR A 514 -10.08 -29.66 2.17
C THR A 514 -10.21 -28.60 3.26
N GLU A 515 -10.11 -29.01 4.53
CA GLU A 515 -10.25 -28.17 5.72
C GLU A 515 -9.21 -28.56 6.78
N LEU A 516 -8.66 -27.56 7.49
CA LEU A 516 -7.72 -27.76 8.58
C LEU A 516 -8.43 -27.57 9.91
N THR A 517 -8.21 -28.50 10.85
CA THR A 517 -8.84 -28.49 12.18
C THR A 517 -7.79 -28.56 13.30
N PRO A 518 -6.85 -27.60 13.38
CA PRO A 518 -5.84 -27.58 14.42
C PRO A 518 -6.46 -27.33 15.80
N THR A 519 -5.95 -28.03 16.81
CA THR A 519 -6.37 -27.86 18.21
C THR A 519 -5.26 -27.25 19.07
N ALA A 520 -5.58 -26.86 20.29
CA ALA A 520 -4.60 -26.26 21.22
C ALA A 520 -3.35 -27.15 21.37
N GLY A 521 -2.17 -26.53 21.30
CA GLY A 521 -0.87 -27.22 21.33
C GLY A 521 -0.36 -27.71 19.97
N GLU A 522 -1.19 -27.69 18.93
CA GLU A 522 -0.79 -28.10 17.59
C GLU A 522 -0.18 -26.98 16.77
N HIS A 523 0.65 -27.36 15.81
CA HIS A 523 1.39 -26.44 14.96
C HIS A 523 0.72 -26.29 13.58
N LEU A 524 0.47 -25.05 13.17
CA LEU A 524 -0.02 -24.70 11.84
C LEU A 524 0.99 -23.83 11.11
N TRP A 525 1.53 -24.34 10.00
CA TRP A 525 2.40 -23.61 9.08
C TRP A 525 1.56 -23.02 7.95
N ALA A 526 1.32 -21.72 7.98
CA ALA A 526 0.43 -21.05 7.05
C ALA A 526 1.19 -20.12 6.11
N TYR A 527 0.92 -20.23 4.81
CA TYR A 527 1.53 -19.41 3.77
C TYR A 527 0.44 -18.72 2.95
N GLY A 528 0.53 -17.41 2.76
CA GLY A 528 -0.48 -16.67 2.01
C GLY A 528 -0.27 -15.17 2.02
N SER A 529 -1.35 -14.43 1.70
CA SER A 529 -1.34 -12.98 1.85
C SER A 529 -1.53 -12.58 3.31
N ASP A 530 -1.16 -11.35 3.67
CA ASP A 530 -1.30 -10.85 5.05
C ASP A 530 -2.77 -10.81 5.49
N GLU A 531 -3.71 -10.58 4.56
CA GLU A 531 -5.15 -10.66 4.84
C GLU A 531 -5.56 -12.10 5.16
N THR A 532 -5.04 -13.07 4.40
CA THR A 532 -5.30 -14.49 4.68
C THR A 532 -4.77 -14.84 6.08
N MET A 533 -3.57 -14.36 6.45
CA MET A 533 -3.01 -14.59 7.79
C MET A 533 -3.86 -13.93 8.89
N SER A 534 -4.34 -12.71 8.64
CA SER A 534 -5.18 -11.97 9.59
C SER A 534 -6.55 -12.62 9.80
N GLU A 535 -7.18 -13.10 8.73
CA GLU A 535 -8.42 -13.88 8.79
C GLU A 535 -8.21 -15.18 9.57
N LEU A 536 -7.10 -15.89 9.34
CA LEU A 536 -6.75 -17.13 10.05
C LEU A 536 -6.65 -16.90 11.56
N VAL A 537 -5.98 -15.83 12.00
CA VAL A 537 -5.88 -15.51 13.44
C VAL A 537 -7.26 -15.30 14.07
N GLY A 538 -8.22 -14.76 13.32
CA GLY A 538 -9.58 -14.54 13.80
C GLY A 538 -10.45 -15.79 13.93
N VAL A 539 -10.13 -16.87 13.22
CA VAL A 539 -10.92 -18.11 13.18
C VAL A 539 -10.27 -19.30 13.89
N LEU A 540 -8.96 -19.25 14.13
CA LEU A 540 -8.24 -20.35 14.76
C LEU A 540 -8.58 -20.50 16.25
N PRO A 541 -8.70 -21.74 16.76
CA PRO A 541 -8.89 -21.96 18.19
C PRO A 541 -7.73 -21.38 19.03
N PRO A 542 -8.02 -20.82 20.22
CA PRO A 542 -6.99 -20.41 21.16
C PRO A 542 -6.03 -21.56 21.51
N GLY A 543 -4.74 -21.22 21.63
CA GLY A 543 -3.71 -22.19 22.00
C GLY A 543 -3.04 -22.92 20.83
N VAL A 544 -3.50 -22.73 19.59
CA VAL A 544 -2.76 -23.18 18.38
C VAL A 544 -1.44 -22.39 18.25
N ARG A 545 -0.38 -23.06 17.80
CA ARG A 545 0.91 -22.44 17.44
C ARG A 545 0.92 -22.11 15.95
N LEU A 546 0.70 -20.85 15.61
CA LEU A 546 0.64 -20.37 14.24
C LEU A 546 2.02 -19.90 13.76
N HIS A 547 2.47 -20.43 12.62
CA HIS A 547 3.64 -19.98 11.87
C HIS A 547 3.13 -19.28 10.61
N ALA A 548 2.81 -18.00 10.73
CA ALA A 548 2.17 -17.21 9.67
C ALA A 548 3.22 -16.56 8.74
N HIS A 549 3.33 -17.07 7.53
CA HIS A 549 4.20 -16.56 6.48
C HIS A 549 3.38 -15.76 5.48
N GLY A 550 3.31 -14.45 5.72
CA GLY A 550 2.61 -13.48 4.89
C GLY A 550 3.41 -13.01 3.67
N ALA A 551 3.07 -11.83 3.16
CA ALA A 551 3.78 -11.22 2.05
C ALA A 551 5.24 -10.89 2.43
N GLY A 552 6.12 -10.92 1.44
CA GLY A 552 7.54 -10.66 1.63
C GLY A 552 8.20 -10.17 0.34
N VAL A 553 9.34 -9.51 0.48
CA VAL A 553 10.12 -8.97 -0.65
C VAL A 553 11.58 -9.41 -0.53
N GLY A 554 12.20 -9.68 -1.68
CA GLY A 554 13.64 -9.83 -1.81
C GLY A 554 14.31 -8.51 -2.19
N ALA A 555 15.45 -8.23 -1.58
CA ALA A 555 16.32 -7.11 -1.94
C ALA A 555 17.74 -7.59 -2.27
N ALA A 556 18.52 -6.75 -2.92
CA ALA A 556 19.96 -6.91 -3.04
C ALA A 556 20.66 -5.69 -2.42
N TYR A 557 21.77 -5.90 -1.72
CA TYR A 557 22.70 -4.84 -1.37
C TYR A 557 23.94 -4.97 -2.26
N VAL A 558 24.31 -3.87 -2.91
CA VAL A 558 25.47 -3.78 -3.81
C VAL A 558 26.35 -2.62 -3.36
N GLU A 559 27.58 -2.93 -2.98
CA GLU A 559 28.64 -1.95 -2.75
C GLU A 559 29.47 -1.83 -4.02
N LEU A 560 29.08 -0.89 -4.90
CA LEU A 560 29.51 -0.87 -6.30
C LEU A 560 31.04 -0.76 -6.47
N GLU A 561 31.71 -0.02 -5.59
CA GLU A 561 33.17 0.15 -5.60
C GLU A 561 33.93 -1.17 -5.33
N SER A 562 33.28 -2.15 -4.71
CA SER A 562 33.85 -3.47 -4.42
C SER A 562 33.61 -4.51 -5.53
N VAL A 563 32.79 -4.17 -6.53
CA VAL A 563 32.38 -5.11 -7.58
C VAL A 563 33.44 -5.15 -8.69
N SER A 564 34.04 -6.32 -8.92
CA SER A 564 35.05 -6.51 -9.97
C SER A 564 34.46 -6.79 -11.36
N ASP A 565 33.27 -7.39 -11.44
CA ASP A 565 32.56 -7.69 -12.69
C ASP A 565 31.09 -7.29 -12.58
N ILE A 566 30.76 -6.10 -13.10
CA ILE A 566 29.39 -5.55 -13.10
C ILE A 566 28.48 -6.36 -14.03
N ASP A 567 29.00 -6.88 -15.15
CA ASP A 567 28.21 -7.65 -16.10
C ASP A 567 27.76 -8.99 -15.49
N GLU A 568 28.64 -9.69 -14.77
CA GLU A 568 28.29 -10.92 -14.05
C GLU A 568 27.26 -10.66 -12.95
N LEU A 569 27.48 -9.62 -12.14
CA LEU A 569 26.54 -9.22 -11.09
C LEU A 569 25.15 -8.93 -11.67
N CYS A 570 25.07 -8.11 -12.72
CA CYS A 570 23.80 -7.74 -13.35
C CYS A 570 23.08 -8.94 -13.97
N ARG A 571 23.80 -9.90 -14.57
CA ARG A 571 23.20 -11.19 -15.02
C ARG A 571 22.62 -11.97 -13.85
N ALA A 572 23.33 -12.05 -12.73
CA ALA A 572 22.88 -12.76 -11.54
C ALA A 572 21.61 -12.14 -10.94
N LEU A 573 21.59 -10.80 -10.78
CA LEU A 573 20.42 -10.06 -10.32
C LEU A 573 19.22 -10.19 -11.28
N ALA A 574 19.46 -10.22 -12.59
CA ALA A 574 18.42 -10.44 -13.59
C ALA A 574 17.76 -11.82 -13.44
N ILE A 575 18.51 -12.87 -13.10
CA ILE A 575 17.96 -14.21 -12.82
C ILE A 575 17.10 -14.22 -11.55
N ASP A 576 17.57 -13.59 -10.46
CA ASP A 576 16.79 -13.47 -9.22
C ASP A 576 15.48 -12.67 -9.40
N THR A 577 15.44 -11.84 -10.44
CA THR A 577 14.27 -11.08 -10.87
C THR A 577 13.34 -11.89 -11.78
N ALA A 578 13.89 -12.59 -12.78
CA ALA A 578 13.12 -13.28 -13.81
C ALA A 578 12.38 -14.52 -13.28
N LEU A 579 12.95 -15.24 -12.32
CA LEU A 579 12.32 -16.43 -11.75
C LEU A 579 10.98 -16.11 -11.10
N PHE A 580 9.98 -16.94 -11.40
CA PHE A 580 8.58 -16.78 -10.99
C PHE A 580 7.94 -15.44 -11.41
N ASP A 581 8.54 -14.71 -12.36
CA ASP A 581 8.16 -13.33 -12.74
C ASP A 581 7.99 -12.40 -11.54
N GLN A 582 8.86 -12.57 -10.53
CA GLN A 582 8.86 -11.88 -9.24
C GLN A 582 7.68 -12.17 -8.29
N ARG A 583 6.91 -13.25 -8.50
CA ARG A 583 5.78 -13.61 -7.61
C ARG A 583 6.19 -14.22 -6.26
N GLY A 584 7.47 -14.55 -6.10
CA GLY A 584 8.01 -15.13 -4.86
C GLY A 584 8.35 -14.11 -3.80
N CYS A 585 8.26 -14.52 -2.53
CA CYS A 585 8.61 -13.67 -1.39
C CYS A 585 10.12 -13.32 -1.34
N ALA A 586 10.97 -14.16 -1.94
CA ALA A 586 12.41 -13.92 -2.10
C ALA A 586 12.76 -13.22 -3.41
N SER A 587 11.78 -12.90 -4.26
CA SER A 587 12.05 -12.30 -5.58
C SER A 587 12.64 -10.92 -5.43
N LEU A 588 13.72 -10.67 -6.18
CA LEU A 588 14.40 -9.39 -6.16
C LEU A 588 13.48 -8.29 -6.69
N ARG A 589 13.23 -7.27 -5.86
CA ARG A 589 12.48 -6.07 -6.28
C ARG A 589 13.23 -4.77 -5.98
N LEU A 590 14.14 -4.78 -5.01
CA LEU A 590 14.91 -3.62 -4.61
C LEU A 590 16.41 -3.89 -4.72
N VAL A 591 17.16 -2.93 -5.24
CA VAL A 591 18.62 -2.90 -5.15
C VAL A 591 19.02 -1.70 -4.29
N LEU A 592 19.52 -1.96 -3.09
CA LEU A 592 20.17 -0.98 -2.23
C LEU A 592 21.60 -0.79 -2.74
N LEU A 593 21.88 0.36 -3.35
CA LEU A 593 23.14 0.62 -4.03
C LEU A 593 23.98 1.63 -3.26
N SER A 594 25.17 1.24 -2.84
CA SER A 594 26.21 2.15 -2.35
C SER A 594 27.24 2.42 -3.45
N GLY A 595 27.73 3.66 -3.53
CA GLY A 595 28.56 4.16 -4.62
C GLY A 595 27.77 5.00 -5.63
N GLU A 596 28.24 6.23 -5.88
CA GLU A 596 27.64 7.12 -6.89
C GLU A 596 28.32 6.97 -8.26
N ALA A 597 29.64 6.83 -8.27
CA ALA A 597 30.41 6.55 -9.48
C ALA A 597 30.00 5.19 -10.06
N GLY A 598 29.62 5.17 -11.34
CA GLY A 598 29.19 3.94 -12.03
C GLY A 598 27.72 3.53 -11.86
N ARG A 599 26.90 4.29 -11.10
CA ARG A 599 25.47 3.98 -10.94
C ARG A 599 24.72 3.88 -12.27
N ASP A 600 24.96 4.83 -13.17
CA ASP A 600 24.29 4.86 -14.47
C ASP A 600 24.69 3.67 -15.33
N GLU A 601 25.97 3.31 -15.34
CA GLU A 601 26.49 2.11 -16.00
C GLU A 601 25.87 0.84 -15.43
N PHE A 602 25.84 0.70 -14.10
CA PHE A 602 25.17 -0.41 -13.42
C PHE A 602 23.70 -0.53 -13.85
N CYS A 603 22.97 0.58 -13.91
CA CYS A 603 21.56 0.59 -14.33
C CYS A 603 21.37 0.21 -15.80
N ASP A 604 22.27 0.64 -16.69
CA ASP A 604 22.25 0.24 -18.11
C ASP A 604 22.53 -1.26 -18.26
N LYS A 605 23.57 -1.76 -17.58
CA LYS A 605 23.93 -3.19 -17.60
C LYS A 605 22.85 -4.08 -17.00
N LEU A 606 22.19 -3.64 -15.94
CA LEU A 606 21.05 -4.37 -15.37
C LEU A 606 19.86 -4.39 -16.32
N THR A 607 19.61 -3.27 -17.03
CA THR A 607 18.57 -3.18 -18.06
C THR A 607 18.83 -4.15 -19.20
N GLU A 608 20.06 -4.17 -19.74
CA GLU A 608 20.49 -5.13 -20.77
C GLU A 608 20.36 -6.58 -20.29
N SER A 609 20.79 -6.85 -19.06
CA SER A 609 20.73 -8.20 -18.48
C SER A 609 19.30 -8.70 -18.30
N LEU A 610 18.35 -7.84 -17.94
CA LEU A 610 16.93 -8.18 -17.86
C LEU A 610 16.34 -8.53 -19.24
N ILE A 611 16.72 -7.78 -20.28
CA ILE A 611 16.31 -8.05 -21.67
C ILE A 611 16.85 -9.42 -22.12
N VAL A 612 18.12 -9.72 -21.84
CA VAL A 612 18.73 -11.01 -22.17
C VAL A 612 18.09 -12.16 -21.38
N ALA A 613 17.80 -11.93 -20.09
CA ALA A 613 17.12 -12.92 -19.25
C ALA A 613 15.71 -13.22 -19.78
N GLU A 614 15.00 -12.24 -20.33
CA GLU A 614 13.68 -12.44 -20.95
C GLU A 614 13.71 -13.31 -22.20
N ALA A 615 14.76 -13.22 -23.01
CA ALA A 615 14.92 -14.12 -24.15
C ALA A 615 15.09 -15.59 -23.71
N SER A 616 15.76 -15.83 -22.58
CA SER A 616 16.05 -17.18 -22.06
C SER A 616 14.93 -17.74 -21.18
N LEU A 617 14.23 -16.86 -20.46
CA LEU A 617 13.12 -17.16 -19.58
C LEU A 617 11.98 -16.19 -19.94
N PRO A 618 11.15 -16.49 -20.94
CA PRO A 618 10.05 -15.62 -21.32
C PRO A 618 9.08 -15.40 -20.15
N GLY A 619 8.53 -14.18 -20.05
CA GLY A 619 7.51 -13.85 -19.05
C GLY A 619 6.25 -14.70 -19.20
N GLY A 620 5.62 -15.02 -18.07
CA GLY A 620 4.30 -15.62 -18.03
C GLY A 620 3.17 -14.61 -18.28
N SER A 621 1.94 -15.09 -18.19
CA SER A 621 0.75 -14.24 -18.23
C SER A 621 0.60 -13.43 -16.93
N LEU A 622 0.19 -12.18 -17.04
CA LEU A 622 -0.17 -11.33 -15.90
C LEU A 622 -1.69 -11.26 -15.78
N LYS A 623 -2.19 -11.30 -14.54
CA LYS A 623 -3.61 -11.09 -14.22
C LYS A 623 -3.95 -9.60 -14.34
N GLU A 624 -5.23 -9.28 -14.49
CA GLU A 624 -5.71 -7.90 -14.64
C GLU A 624 -5.21 -6.96 -13.53
N ALA A 625 -5.26 -7.39 -12.27
CA ALA A 625 -4.72 -6.63 -11.13
C ALA A 625 -3.19 -6.44 -11.19
N GLU A 626 -2.45 -7.43 -11.69
CA GLU A 626 -1.00 -7.33 -11.89
C GLU A 626 -0.68 -6.34 -13.02
N LEU A 627 -1.42 -6.39 -14.12
CA LEU A 627 -1.30 -5.43 -15.24
C LEU A 627 -1.60 -4.00 -14.79
N ALA A 628 -2.65 -3.80 -13.98
CA ALA A 628 -2.98 -2.49 -13.43
C ALA A 628 -1.87 -1.96 -12.51
N ALA A 629 -1.30 -2.82 -11.67
CA ALA A 629 -0.18 -2.45 -10.80
C ALA A 629 1.08 -2.07 -11.61
N VAL A 630 1.38 -2.82 -12.67
CA VAL A 630 2.48 -2.52 -13.62
C VAL A 630 2.24 -1.18 -14.33
N ALA A 631 1.03 -0.95 -14.82
CA ALA A 631 0.66 0.29 -15.49
C ALA A 631 0.81 1.50 -14.55
N TRP A 632 0.31 1.38 -13.32
CA TRP A 632 0.42 2.41 -12.28
C TRP A 632 1.89 2.71 -11.94
N TYR A 633 2.67 1.69 -11.61
CA TYR A 633 4.09 1.82 -11.25
C TYR A 633 4.90 2.44 -12.38
N SER A 634 4.73 1.94 -13.61
CA SER A 634 5.43 2.46 -14.78
C SER A 634 5.08 3.92 -15.04
N LYS A 635 3.81 4.31 -14.87
CA LYS A 635 3.39 5.70 -15.02
C LYS A 635 4.03 6.58 -13.94
N SER A 636 3.98 6.18 -12.68
CA SER A 636 4.55 6.92 -11.55
C SER A 636 6.04 7.22 -11.77
N LEU A 637 6.82 6.23 -12.18
CA LEU A 637 8.27 6.40 -12.35
C LEU A 637 8.68 7.08 -13.64
N ARG A 638 7.91 6.92 -14.72
CA ARG A 638 8.09 7.75 -15.92
C ARG A 638 7.83 9.22 -15.61
N SER A 639 6.83 9.51 -14.79
CA SER A 639 6.56 10.86 -14.32
C SER A 639 7.71 11.38 -13.46
N SER A 640 8.16 10.66 -12.41
CA SER A 640 9.30 11.12 -11.59
C SER A 640 10.59 11.29 -12.41
N GLY A 641 10.76 10.48 -13.45
CA GLY A 641 11.76 10.66 -14.49
C GLY A 641 13.02 9.83 -14.34
N SER A 642 12.93 8.76 -13.56
CA SER A 642 14.03 7.85 -13.25
C SER A 642 13.84 6.47 -13.86
N TRP A 643 13.15 6.36 -15.00
CA TRP A 643 12.69 5.10 -15.58
C TRP A 643 13.52 4.68 -16.81
N ARG A 644 13.91 3.40 -16.87
CA ARG A 644 14.52 2.73 -18.02
C ARG A 644 13.72 1.48 -18.37
N GLY A 645 13.29 1.36 -19.63
CA GLY A 645 12.58 0.16 -20.10
C GLY A 645 13.51 -1.03 -20.25
N ALA A 646 13.13 -2.18 -19.70
CA ALA A 646 13.95 -3.39 -19.66
C ALA A 646 13.13 -4.60 -20.16
N GLY A 647 12.90 -4.68 -21.47
CA GLY A 647 12.01 -5.68 -22.06
C GLY A 647 10.56 -5.45 -21.66
N SER A 648 9.89 -6.45 -21.11
CA SER A 648 8.57 -6.29 -20.46
C SER A 648 8.61 -5.54 -19.12
N GLY A 649 9.79 -5.46 -18.50
CA GLY A 649 10.01 -4.86 -17.20
C GLY A 649 10.63 -3.46 -17.24
N SER A 650 11.24 -3.05 -16.11
CA SER A 650 11.95 -1.77 -16.02
C SER A 650 12.97 -1.72 -14.90
N VAL A 651 13.99 -0.87 -15.05
CA VAL A 651 14.87 -0.45 -13.95
C VAL A 651 14.59 1.02 -13.64
N ALA A 652 14.48 1.37 -12.37
CA ALA A 652 14.29 2.76 -11.98
C ALA A 652 15.10 3.18 -10.76
N VAL A 653 15.68 4.37 -10.81
CA VAL A 653 16.47 4.93 -9.69
C VAL A 653 15.57 5.79 -8.81
N LEU A 654 15.50 5.50 -7.53
CA LEU A 654 14.69 6.28 -6.59
C LEU A 654 15.51 7.42 -5.97
N ASP A 655 14.83 8.47 -5.53
CA ASP A 655 15.42 9.42 -4.60
C ASP A 655 15.72 8.68 -3.26
N PRO A 656 16.77 9.05 -2.50
CA PRO A 656 17.15 8.33 -1.27
C PRO A 656 16.05 8.21 -0.21
N ASP A 657 15.14 9.19 -0.19
CA ASP A 657 13.99 9.25 0.73
C ASP A 657 12.68 8.81 0.05
N ALA A 658 12.75 8.22 -1.14
CA ALA A 658 11.60 7.66 -1.86
C ALA A 658 11.68 6.12 -1.89
N LEU A 659 10.70 5.44 -1.27
CA LEU A 659 10.63 3.97 -1.27
C LEU A 659 9.36 3.48 -1.96
N VAL A 660 9.51 2.89 -3.14
CA VAL A 660 8.44 2.15 -3.83
C VAL A 660 8.88 0.72 -4.07
N ILE A 661 7.99 -0.23 -3.76
CA ILE A 661 8.21 -1.64 -4.08
C ILE A 661 7.63 -1.88 -5.48
N PRO A 662 8.45 -2.28 -6.46
CA PRO A 662 7.94 -2.58 -7.78
C PRO A 662 6.90 -3.71 -7.77
N PRO A 663 5.95 -3.73 -8.71
CA PRO A 663 5.04 -4.86 -8.91
C PRO A 663 5.77 -6.06 -9.51
N VAL A 664 5.04 -7.17 -9.73
CA VAL A 664 5.53 -8.30 -10.53
C VAL A 664 5.74 -7.86 -11.98
N GLY A 665 6.45 -8.65 -12.79
CA GLY A 665 6.69 -8.32 -14.21
C GLY A 665 8.08 -7.75 -14.50
N ARG A 666 9.08 -8.08 -13.66
CA ARG A 666 10.51 -7.79 -13.86
C ARG A 666 10.86 -6.32 -13.72
N HIS A 667 10.26 -5.69 -12.71
CA HIS A 667 10.55 -4.31 -12.36
C HIS A 667 11.49 -4.24 -11.16
N ILE A 668 12.55 -3.46 -11.26
CA ILE A 668 13.53 -3.24 -10.20
C ILE A 668 13.59 -1.76 -9.86
N ALA A 669 13.51 -1.43 -8.58
CA ALA A 669 13.86 -0.12 -8.07
C ALA A 669 15.26 -0.15 -7.43
N VAL A 670 16.11 0.77 -7.85
CA VAL A 670 17.46 1.00 -7.32
C VAL A 670 17.37 2.17 -6.34
N LEU A 671 17.62 1.91 -5.06
CA LEU A 671 17.62 2.90 -3.98
C LEU A 671 19.07 3.21 -3.61
N PRO A 672 19.56 4.43 -3.88
CA PRO A 672 20.87 4.86 -3.40
C PRO A 672 20.90 4.89 -1.86
N VAL A 673 21.89 4.25 -1.25
CA VAL A 673 22.05 4.20 0.21
C VAL A 673 23.46 4.61 0.63
N VAL A 674 23.53 5.41 1.70
CA VAL A 674 24.79 5.74 2.37
C VAL A 674 25.05 4.77 3.52
N ASP A 675 24.00 4.42 4.28
CA ASP A 675 24.05 3.45 5.38
C ASP A 675 23.02 2.36 5.11
N VAL A 676 23.51 1.18 4.69
CA VAL A 676 22.66 0.02 4.40
C VAL A 676 21.97 -0.51 5.66
N SER A 677 22.61 -0.47 6.82
CA SER A 677 22.00 -0.94 8.08
C SER A 677 20.81 -0.05 8.47
N ARG A 678 20.93 1.28 8.28
CA ARG A 678 19.79 2.19 8.47
C ARG A 678 18.66 1.87 7.50
N ALA A 679 18.96 1.66 6.22
CA ALA A 679 17.95 1.30 5.24
C ALA A 679 17.28 -0.04 5.60
N LEU A 680 18.05 -1.09 5.90
CA LEU A 680 17.52 -2.42 6.26
C LEU A 680 16.63 -2.38 7.50
N ARG A 681 16.95 -1.57 8.52
CA ARG A 681 16.11 -1.41 9.72
C ARG A 681 14.70 -0.92 9.39
N THR A 682 14.55 -0.02 8.41
CA THR A 682 13.22 0.49 8.01
C THR A 682 12.39 -0.53 7.22
N MET A 683 13.02 -1.59 6.70
CA MET A 683 12.38 -2.62 5.87
C MET A 683 12.42 -4.05 6.43
N SER A 684 13.02 -4.24 7.61
CA SER A 684 13.26 -5.55 8.21
C SER A 684 11.99 -6.38 8.46
N ASP A 685 10.84 -5.73 8.64
CA ASP A 685 9.56 -6.39 8.88
C ASP A 685 8.99 -7.10 7.63
N TRP A 686 9.48 -6.77 6.43
CA TRP A 686 8.96 -7.33 5.17
C TRP A 686 10.02 -7.87 4.21
N LEU A 687 11.31 -7.67 4.52
CA LEU A 687 12.38 -8.36 3.81
C LEU A 687 12.48 -9.82 4.25
N THR A 688 12.44 -10.73 3.28
CA THR A 688 12.69 -12.16 3.55
C THR A 688 14.12 -12.56 3.22
N THR A 689 14.66 -12.00 2.14
CA THR A 689 15.94 -12.41 1.55
C THR A 689 16.73 -11.19 1.08
N LEU A 690 18.03 -11.19 1.33
CA LEU A 690 18.98 -10.17 0.88
C LEU A 690 20.12 -10.83 0.08
N ALA A 691 20.22 -10.55 -1.21
CA ALA A 691 21.45 -10.81 -1.95
C ALA A 691 22.52 -9.79 -1.55
N VAL A 692 23.75 -10.21 -1.32
CA VAL A 692 24.84 -9.30 -0.90
C VAL A 692 26.00 -9.38 -1.89
N ALA A 693 26.29 -8.28 -2.57
CA ALA A 693 27.47 -8.05 -3.39
C ALA A 693 28.33 -6.97 -2.73
N ALA A 694 29.09 -7.37 -1.71
CA ALA A 694 29.96 -6.52 -0.91
C ALA A 694 31.10 -7.39 -0.31
N PRO A 695 32.16 -6.79 0.26
CA PRO A 695 33.23 -7.55 0.90
C PRO A 695 32.72 -8.47 2.02
N GLU A 696 33.39 -9.61 2.24
CA GLU A 696 32.95 -10.63 3.21
C GLU A 696 32.79 -10.08 4.65
N ALA A 697 33.59 -9.08 5.02
CA ALA A 697 33.47 -8.39 6.31
C ALA A 697 32.12 -7.67 6.47
N VAL A 698 31.64 -7.01 5.41
CA VAL A 698 30.34 -6.33 5.39
C VAL A 698 29.21 -7.35 5.47
N ARG A 699 29.30 -8.42 4.68
CA ARG A 699 28.35 -9.53 4.72
C ARG A 699 28.26 -10.16 6.12
N THR A 700 29.39 -10.41 6.76
CA THR A 700 29.45 -10.96 8.13
C THR A 700 28.79 -10.01 9.14
N SER A 701 29.08 -8.71 9.04
CA SER A 701 28.49 -7.68 9.90
C SER A 701 26.96 -7.63 9.75
N LEU A 702 26.46 -7.57 8.50
CA LEU A 702 25.03 -7.55 8.23
C LEU A 702 24.34 -8.83 8.73
N ASN A 703 24.98 -10.00 8.59
CA ASN A 703 24.41 -11.26 9.05
C ASN A 703 24.29 -11.31 10.59
N ALA A 704 25.25 -10.72 11.29
CA ALA A 704 25.20 -10.58 12.75
C ALA A 704 24.13 -9.59 13.20
N GLU A 705 23.94 -8.48 12.47
CA GLU A 705 22.95 -7.45 12.79
C GLU A 705 21.51 -7.91 12.46
N PHE A 706 21.32 -8.62 11.35
CA PHE A 706 20.01 -9.07 10.86
C PHE A 706 19.94 -10.61 10.75
N PRO A 707 20.04 -11.37 11.86
CA PRO A 707 20.15 -12.84 11.83
C PRO A 707 18.88 -13.56 11.31
N ARG A 708 17.76 -12.84 11.21
CA ARG A 708 16.49 -13.33 10.63
C ARG A 708 16.36 -13.02 9.14
N LEU A 709 17.22 -12.19 8.57
CA LEU A 709 17.22 -11.90 7.15
C LEU A 709 18.03 -12.97 6.43
N ARG A 710 17.42 -13.71 5.50
CA ARG A 710 18.15 -14.76 4.78
C ARG A 710 19.12 -14.12 3.79
N MET A 711 20.41 -14.37 3.96
CA MET A 711 21.42 -13.86 3.03
C MET A 711 21.71 -14.86 1.91
N ALA A 712 21.87 -14.35 0.71
CA ALA A 712 22.23 -15.13 -0.47
C ALA A 712 23.33 -14.42 -1.28
N ALA A 713 24.02 -15.17 -2.14
CA ALA A 713 24.77 -14.57 -3.24
C ALA A 713 23.76 -14.09 -4.31
N PRO A 714 24.08 -13.02 -5.08
CA PRO A 714 23.33 -12.69 -6.29
C PRO A 714 23.19 -13.90 -7.21
N GLY A 715 22.01 -14.10 -7.80
CA GLY A 715 21.62 -15.26 -8.62
C GLY A 715 21.15 -16.49 -7.84
N HIS A 716 21.18 -16.44 -6.51
CA HIS A 716 20.83 -17.56 -5.63
C HIS A 716 19.68 -17.26 -4.66
N MET A 717 18.99 -16.12 -4.77
CA MET A 717 17.88 -15.78 -3.86
C MET A 717 16.73 -16.78 -3.93
N GLN A 718 16.50 -17.36 -5.11
CA GLN A 718 15.49 -18.39 -5.36
C GLN A 718 16.00 -19.82 -5.18
N ARG A 719 17.20 -20.00 -4.60
CA ARG A 719 17.83 -21.31 -4.37
C ARG A 719 18.20 -21.51 -2.90
N PRO A 720 17.25 -21.32 -1.96
CA PRO A 720 17.54 -21.41 -0.54
C PRO A 720 17.92 -22.85 -0.14
N ALA A 721 18.92 -23.01 0.73
CA ALA A 721 19.20 -24.28 1.40
C ALA A 721 17.97 -24.76 2.18
N LEU A 722 17.70 -26.06 2.21
CA LEU A 722 16.53 -26.65 2.91
C LEU A 722 16.83 -26.80 4.41
N ASP A 723 17.12 -25.68 5.06
CA ASP A 723 17.66 -25.59 6.43
C ASP A 723 16.65 -25.05 7.46
N GLY A 724 15.35 -25.02 7.11
CA GLY A 724 14.27 -24.47 7.93
C GLY A 724 13.31 -23.61 7.11
N PRO A 725 12.54 -22.70 7.74
CA PRO A 725 11.70 -21.75 7.02
C PRO A 725 12.51 -20.83 6.09
N LEU A 726 11.97 -20.54 4.90
CA LEU A 726 12.58 -19.54 4.01
C LEU A 726 12.50 -18.16 4.67
N ASP A 727 11.29 -17.77 5.07
CA ASP A 727 11.00 -16.57 5.83
C ASP A 727 11.21 -16.82 7.33
N ARG A 728 12.24 -16.19 7.90
CA ARG A 728 12.64 -16.32 9.30
C ARG A 728 12.18 -15.15 10.17
N ARG A 729 11.29 -14.28 9.66
CA ARG A 729 10.71 -13.18 10.46
C ARG A 729 9.90 -13.72 11.63
N VAL A 730 9.14 -14.79 11.38
CA VAL A 730 8.35 -15.52 12.38
C VAL A 730 9.27 -16.28 13.33
N PRO A 731 9.06 -16.21 14.67
CA PRO A 731 9.82 -17.00 15.62
C PRO A 731 9.67 -18.51 15.36
N LEU A 732 10.75 -19.28 15.50
CA LEU A 732 10.76 -20.74 15.28
C LEU A 732 9.74 -21.52 16.13
N GLY A 733 9.34 -20.98 17.28
CA GLY A 733 8.31 -21.58 18.15
C GLY A 733 6.87 -21.33 17.69
N GLY A 734 6.66 -20.45 16.70
CA GLY A 734 5.35 -19.97 16.29
C GLY A 734 4.72 -19.02 17.32
N GLU A 735 3.73 -18.27 16.87
CA GLU A 735 2.95 -17.37 17.72
C GLU A 735 1.76 -18.14 18.33
N LEU A 736 1.48 -17.89 19.61
CA LEU A 736 0.34 -18.53 20.27
C LEU A 736 -0.93 -17.74 19.92
N VAL A 737 -1.92 -18.41 19.35
CA VAL A 737 -3.24 -17.80 19.11
C VAL A 737 -3.85 -17.45 20.48
N PRO A 738 -4.14 -16.16 20.76
CA PRO A 738 -4.58 -15.74 22.08
C PRO A 738 -5.99 -16.23 22.39
N SER A 739 -6.27 -16.51 23.66
CA SER A 739 -7.64 -16.63 24.15
C SER A 739 -8.33 -15.28 23.96
N ALA A 740 -9.45 -15.23 23.24
CA ALA A 740 -10.24 -14.02 23.06
C ALA A 740 -10.42 -13.32 24.42
N LYS A 741 -9.90 -12.09 24.54
CA LYS A 741 -10.19 -11.26 25.73
C LYS A 741 -11.72 -11.16 25.81
N HIS A 742 -12.30 -11.60 26.94
CA HIS A 742 -13.68 -11.26 27.24
C HIS A 742 -13.83 -9.74 27.10
N SER A 743 -14.76 -9.38 26.22
CA SER A 743 -15.12 -8.03 25.76
C SER A 743 -15.25 -7.00 26.86
#